data_AF-A0A5B8XMM3-F1
#
_entry.id   AF-A0A5B8XMM3-F1
#
_cell.length_a   1.000
_cell.length_b   1.000
_cell.length_c   1.000
_cell.angle_alpha   90.00
_cell.angle_beta   90.00
_cell.angle_gamma   90.00
#
_symmetry.space_group_name_H-M   'P 1'
#
loop_
_entity.id
_entity.type
_entity.pdbx_description
1 polymer ?
#
loop_
_entity_poly.entity_id
_entity_poly.type
_entity_poly.pdbx_seq_one_letter_code
_entity_poly.pdbx_strand_id
1 'polypeptide(L)'
;MRPGKAPLWLSFALAALAVTGCDSEPEATGDECVDDKRYFQQEVWSKFMAQQCVSCHTTGGQAGATKLVLKSEAQTGFIDANLATLKDVAAYEREGQSVLLLKPTMQVAHDGGKVFDVDSEQYQALVKMMERFDNPVTCGDAGTGEHFEAVTLMDPNETFRKASINLAGRLPTALEDFNIATGGEEALDQELEKILHEEAFYARMEEIFNDMFLTDRYLGRTNALDLLDGDYYPNARWFVEDEDNPGALDGENQEFLANARLYTNDSMARENLKLATYLVRNDRPFTEILTADYMVMNPYTARSYGVELEFENPMDPNEWRAGQIPGVPHAGVLTSPMWLNRFPTTPTNRNRHRARMVYWFFLATDVNRLADRPLDPTNIVDFNPTMNNANCNVCHKVIDPLAGALQNWDEQGNYAPMEDGWFTDMISPGFEDRKLNYETDLQTAARWLANQVANDPRFALSMVHHMYRGLTGYEPLVFPTDSSDEKYLARVKEFEVQTAVFESIAQKFMDSEYDLRVVFKELVKSQYFRAKDLNDETLAEEMVELGSMRMLTPELLDRKIEAVLGTSWVDRDGDSYLLDSNEYRLLYGGIDSNDVTQRITSPNGIMANIQMRMANEMACRVTASDFTAPEQRRRLFPFVDRTTSPFNDQGFPDLDNELLIRKNIAHMHHHILGERLDASDSEVTRTYNLFLQTMQEGQLKLATDGISSNLECRATMTLDGVELPEEEQIRTDEQYIIRAWMAVVTYLLADYRFVYE
;
A
#
# COMPACT_ATOMS: atom_id res chain seq x y z
N MET A 1 7.85 -7.42 -62.71
CA MET A 1 7.17 -7.47 -64.02
C MET A 1 5.69 -7.22 -63.81
N ARG A 2 5.16 -6.13 -64.41
CA ARG A 2 3.74 -5.92 -64.73
C ARG A 2 3.23 -7.01 -65.71
N PRO A 3 1.92 -7.19 -66.00
CA PRO A 3 0.85 -6.19 -65.90
C PRO A 3 -0.52 -6.68 -65.38
N GLY A 4 -1.36 -5.70 -64.98
CA GLY A 4 -2.81 -5.86 -64.88
C GLY A 4 -3.57 -5.42 -66.13
N LYS A 5 -4.91 -5.55 -66.10
CA LYS A 5 -5.93 -4.64 -66.67
C LYS A 5 -7.36 -5.17 -66.40
N ALA A 6 -8.22 -4.27 -65.92
CA ALA A 6 -9.69 -4.36 -65.74
C ALA A 6 -10.44 -4.29 -67.10
N PRO A 7 -11.76 -3.93 -67.24
CA PRO A 7 -12.92 -3.79 -66.33
C PRO A 7 -14.25 -4.38 -66.93
N LEU A 8 -15.41 -4.24 -66.28
CA LEU A 8 -16.63 -3.69 -66.92
C LEU A 8 -17.74 -3.37 -65.90
N TRP A 9 -18.36 -2.19 -66.08
CA TRP A 9 -19.43 -1.61 -65.29
C TRP A 9 -20.77 -1.64 -66.04
N LEU A 10 -21.86 -1.74 -65.25
CA LEU A 10 -23.22 -1.21 -65.41
C LEU A 10 -24.09 -1.54 -66.64
N SER A 11 -25.35 -1.89 -66.34
CA SER A 11 -26.53 -1.19 -66.91
C SER A 11 -27.76 -1.34 -66.00
N PHE A 12 -28.28 -0.19 -65.58
CA PHE A 12 -29.57 0.03 -64.91
C PHE A 12 -30.73 -0.03 -65.92
N ALA A 13 -31.88 -0.56 -65.52
CA ALA A 13 -33.19 -0.15 -66.05
C ALA A 13 -34.31 -0.40 -65.03
N LEU A 14 -34.85 0.70 -64.50
CA LEU A 14 -36.06 0.80 -63.68
C LEU A 14 -37.33 0.56 -64.53
N ALA A 15 -38.35 -0.06 -63.95
CA ALA A 15 -39.75 0.30 -64.20
C ALA A 15 -40.61 -0.04 -62.97
N ALA A 16 -41.35 0.97 -62.50
CA ALA A 16 -42.05 1.07 -61.22
C ALA A 16 -43.54 0.73 -61.31
N LEU A 17 -44.17 0.57 -60.13
CA LEU A 17 -45.54 0.97 -59.69
C LEU A 17 -46.11 -0.10 -58.73
N ALA A 18 -46.69 0.17 -57.56
CA ALA A 18 -46.84 1.33 -56.70
C ALA A 18 -47.56 0.90 -55.39
N VAL A 19 -47.57 1.83 -54.43
CA VAL A 19 -48.47 1.97 -53.27
C VAL A 19 -48.01 1.34 -51.95
N THR A 20 -47.48 2.24 -51.13
CA THR A 20 -47.15 2.21 -49.71
C THR A 20 -48.39 2.27 -48.82
N GLY A 21 -48.38 1.53 -47.71
CA GLY A 21 -49.31 1.65 -46.60
C GLY A 21 -48.85 0.83 -45.39
N CYS A 22 -48.17 1.52 -44.47
CA CYS A 22 -47.88 1.24 -43.05
C CYS A 22 -47.80 -0.21 -42.54
N ASP A 23 -46.60 -0.65 -42.16
CA ASP A 23 -46.35 -1.26 -40.86
C ASP A 23 -45.07 -0.63 -40.29
N SER A 24 -45.20 0.03 -39.16
CA SER A 24 -44.10 0.63 -38.40
C SER A 24 -43.35 -0.46 -37.64
N GLU A 25 -42.12 -0.72 -38.05
CA GLU A 25 -41.14 -1.40 -37.19
C GLU A 25 -40.88 -0.53 -35.96
N PRO A 26 -40.88 -1.08 -34.73
CA PRO A 26 -40.46 -0.32 -33.56
C PRO A 26 -38.95 -0.07 -33.67
N GLU A 27 -38.57 1.20 -33.58
CA GLU A 27 -37.20 1.66 -33.39
C GLU A 27 -36.55 0.89 -32.23
N ALA A 28 -35.44 0.21 -32.51
CA ALA A 28 -34.55 -0.30 -31.48
C ALA A 28 -33.90 0.90 -30.78
N THR A 29 -34.46 1.29 -29.64
CA THR A 29 -33.76 2.12 -28.66
C THR A 29 -32.54 1.35 -28.18
N GLY A 30 -31.36 1.94 -28.30
CA GLY A 30 -30.09 1.34 -27.88
C GLY A 30 -29.97 1.23 -26.37
N ASP A 31 -30.65 0.27 -25.76
CA ASP A 31 -30.39 -0.13 -24.38
C ASP A 31 -29.12 -1.00 -24.34
N GLU A 32 -28.12 -0.52 -23.60
CA GLU A 32 -26.90 -1.24 -23.26
C GLU A 32 -27.26 -2.60 -22.64
N CYS A 33 -26.63 -3.69 -23.08
CA CYS A 33 -26.84 -5.00 -22.47
C CYS A 33 -26.39 -4.95 -21.00
N VAL A 34 -27.29 -5.26 -20.07
CA VAL A 34 -26.98 -5.36 -18.63
C VAL A 34 -26.98 -6.83 -18.24
N ASP A 35 -25.88 -7.37 -17.71
CA ASP A 35 -25.84 -8.76 -17.23
C ASP A 35 -26.57 -8.94 -15.89
N ASP A 36 -26.68 -10.17 -15.40
CA ASP A 36 -27.38 -10.49 -14.14
C ASP A 36 -26.74 -9.89 -12.89
N LYS A 37 -25.40 -9.78 -12.85
CA LYS A 37 -24.69 -9.19 -11.72
C LYS A 37 -24.93 -7.69 -11.66
N ARG A 38 -24.75 -6.99 -12.77
CA ARG A 38 -24.98 -5.55 -12.90
C ARG A 38 -26.44 -5.20 -12.64
N TYR A 39 -27.39 -6.01 -13.12
CA TYR A 39 -28.81 -5.82 -12.82
C TYR A 39 -29.12 -6.02 -11.33
N PHE A 40 -28.67 -7.12 -10.73
CA PHE A 40 -28.85 -7.35 -9.29
C PHE A 40 -28.30 -6.18 -8.49
N GLN A 41 -27.11 -5.71 -8.82
CA GLN A 41 -26.48 -4.63 -8.09
C GLN A 41 -27.24 -3.31 -8.22
N GLN A 42 -27.49 -2.86 -9.45
CA GLN A 42 -28.07 -1.54 -9.70
C GLN A 42 -29.56 -1.47 -9.34
N GLU A 43 -30.32 -2.51 -9.68
CA GLU A 43 -31.78 -2.47 -9.64
C GLU A 43 -32.36 -3.13 -8.39
N VAL A 44 -31.61 -4.04 -7.74
CA VAL A 44 -32.07 -4.80 -6.57
C VAL A 44 -31.29 -4.41 -5.31
N TRP A 45 -29.96 -4.48 -5.34
CA TRP A 45 -29.11 -4.20 -4.20
C TRP A 45 -29.19 -2.73 -3.78
N SER A 46 -28.75 -1.83 -4.65
CA SER A 46 -28.60 -0.41 -4.37
C SER A 46 -29.92 0.29 -4.13
N LYS A 47 -30.99 -0.09 -4.86
CA LYS A 47 -32.30 0.56 -4.73
C LYS A 47 -33.01 0.27 -3.42
N PHE A 48 -32.88 -0.94 -2.87
CA PHE A 48 -33.60 -1.25 -1.64
C PHE A 48 -33.01 -2.37 -0.78
N MET A 49 -32.39 -3.43 -1.32
CA MET A 49 -31.97 -4.56 -0.46
C MET A 49 -30.89 -4.15 0.55
N ALA A 50 -29.94 -3.31 0.16
CA ALA A 50 -28.90 -2.74 1.04
C ALA A 50 -29.48 -2.13 2.31
N GLN A 51 -30.57 -1.35 2.19
CA GLN A 51 -31.16 -0.61 3.30
C GLN A 51 -32.26 -1.39 4.02
N GLN A 52 -33.09 -2.13 3.28
CA GLN A 52 -34.33 -2.71 3.78
C GLN A 52 -34.19 -4.20 4.17
N CYS A 53 -33.26 -4.93 3.56
CA CYS A 53 -33.11 -6.37 3.78
C CYS A 53 -31.91 -6.69 4.69
N VAL A 54 -30.73 -6.11 4.42
CA VAL A 54 -29.48 -6.38 5.15
C VAL A 54 -29.61 -6.09 6.65
N SER A 55 -30.40 -5.08 7.03
CA SER A 55 -30.63 -4.71 8.43
C SER A 55 -31.16 -5.88 9.29
N CYS A 56 -31.87 -6.83 8.70
CA CYS A 56 -32.38 -8.04 9.37
C CYS A 56 -31.65 -9.31 8.89
N HIS A 57 -31.34 -9.40 7.61
CA HIS A 57 -30.80 -10.59 6.94
C HIS A 57 -29.28 -10.58 6.90
N THR A 58 -28.63 -10.49 8.06
CA THR A 58 -27.17 -10.69 8.22
C THR A 58 -26.94 -11.79 9.25
N THR A 59 -25.74 -12.37 9.33
CA THR A 59 -25.37 -13.34 10.39
C THR A 59 -25.72 -12.78 11.78
N GLY A 60 -25.48 -11.48 11.90
CA GLY A 60 -25.82 -10.59 13.01
C GLY A 60 -27.30 -10.39 13.31
N GLY A 61 -28.10 -10.17 12.26
CA GLY A 61 -29.45 -9.63 12.33
C GLY A 61 -30.53 -10.60 12.82
N GLN A 62 -31.75 -10.07 12.96
CA GLN A 62 -32.92 -10.80 13.47
C GLN A 62 -33.29 -12.01 12.59
N ALA A 63 -33.00 -11.94 11.29
CA ALA A 63 -33.25 -13.01 10.34
C ALA A 63 -31.98 -13.82 10.01
N GLY A 64 -30.92 -13.71 10.81
CA GLY A 64 -29.64 -14.41 10.59
C GLY A 64 -29.70 -15.94 10.71
N ALA A 65 -30.80 -16.50 11.23
CA ALA A 65 -31.06 -17.94 11.24
C ALA A 65 -31.83 -18.43 10.00
N THR A 66 -32.20 -17.53 9.08
CA THR A 66 -32.88 -17.89 7.83
C THR A 66 -31.87 -18.32 6.76
N LYS A 67 -32.35 -18.82 5.61
CA LYS A 67 -31.49 -19.11 4.46
C LYS A 67 -31.02 -17.86 3.71
N LEU A 68 -31.69 -16.73 3.91
CA LEU A 68 -31.28 -15.44 3.35
C LEU A 68 -30.38 -14.75 4.36
N VAL A 69 -29.07 -14.97 4.24
CA VAL A 69 -28.03 -14.29 5.02
C VAL A 69 -27.14 -13.52 4.06
N LEU A 70 -27.24 -12.21 4.13
CA LEU A 70 -26.54 -11.24 3.28
C LEU A 70 -25.30 -10.72 4.01
N LYS A 71 -24.25 -10.45 3.22
CA LYS A 71 -23.05 -9.73 3.60
C LYS A 71 -23.26 -8.23 3.40
N SER A 72 -22.70 -7.40 4.28
CA SER A 72 -22.75 -5.94 4.10
C SER A 72 -21.69 -5.46 3.12
N GLU A 73 -21.84 -4.21 2.67
CA GLU A 73 -20.91 -3.50 1.77
C GLU A 73 -19.51 -3.34 2.36
N ALA A 74 -19.35 -3.55 3.68
CA ALA A 74 -18.06 -3.54 4.37
C ALA A 74 -17.24 -4.82 4.17
N GLN A 75 -17.79 -5.83 3.51
CA GLN A 75 -17.14 -7.11 3.24
C GLN A 75 -16.87 -7.25 1.74
N THR A 76 -15.64 -7.59 1.33
CA THR A 76 -15.35 -7.81 -0.09
C THR A 76 -16.11 -9.00 -0.67
N GLY A 77 -16.44 -8.92 -1.97
CA GLY A 77 -17.19 -9.95 -2.68
C GLY A 77 -18.66 -10.07 -2.26
N PHE A 78 -19.19 -9.09 -1.51
CA PHE A 78 -20.56 -9.17 -1.01
C PHE A 78 -21.59 -9.25 -2.13
N ILE A 79 -21.40 -8.57 -3.26
CA ILE A 79 -22.35 -8.63 -4.40
C ILE A 79 -22.46 -10.06 -4.93
N ASP A 80 -21.35 -10.72 -5.26
CA ASP A 80 -21.37 -12.08 -5.78
C ASP A 80 -21.92 -13.08 -4.75
N ALA A 81 -21.51 -12.94 -3.49
CA ALA A 81 -22.02 -13.77 -2.40
C ALA A 81 -23.54 -13.58 -2.22
N ASN A 82 -24.03 -12.34 -2.23
CA ASN A 82 -25.44 -12.03 -2.02
C ASN A 82 -26.30 -12.40 -3.22
N LEU A 83 -25.78 -12.26 -4.44
CA LEU A 83 -26.41 -12.74 -5.66
C LEU A 83 -26.58 -14.26 -5.62
N ALA A 84 -25.53 -14.99 -5.24
CA ALA A 84 -25.57 -16.44 -5.08
C ALA A 84 -26.57 -16.86 -3.99
N THR A 85 -26.58 -16.19 -2.83
CA THR A 85 -27.57 -16.42 -1.77
C THR A 85 -28.99 -16.14 -2.28
N LEU A 86 -29.20 -15.04 -3.00
CA LEU A 86 -30.52 -14.71 -3.55
C LEU A 86 -30.98 -15.77 -4.54
N LYS A 87 -30.09 -16.27 -5.40
CA LYS A 87 -30.37 -17.35 -6.35
C LYS A 87 -30.71 -18.67 -5.64
N ASP A 88 -30.01 -19.03 -4.57
CA ASP A 88 -30.36 -20.21 -3.77
C ASP A 88 -31.74 -20.06 -3.12
N VAL A 89 -32.01 -18.89 -2.52
CA VAL A 89 -33.30 -18.62 -1.86
C VAL A 89 -34.46 -18.51 -2.87
N ALA A 90 -34.17 -18.11 -4.11
CA ALA A 90 -35.17 -18.03 -5.18
C ALA A 90 -35.81 -19.38 -5.51
N ALA A 91 -35.07 -20.49 -5.32
CA ALA A 91 -35.56 -21.84 -5.59
C ALA A 91 -36.62 -22.35 -4.58
N TYR A 92 -36.84 -21.64 -3.47
CA TYR A 92 -37.89 -22.00 -2.51
C TYR A 92 -39.20 -21.34 -2.92
N GLU A 93 -40.14 -22.13 -3.41
CA GLU A 93 -41.42 -21.63 -3.91
C GLU A 93 -42.61 -22.03 -3.03
N ARG A 94 -43.65 -21.22 -3.08
CA ARG A 94 -45.00 -21.57 -2.61
C ARG A 94 -46.00 -21.23 -3.71
N GLU A 95 -46.80 -22.21 -4.11
CA GLU A 95 -47.78 -22.06 -5.20
C GLU A 95 -47.15 -21.58 -6.53
N GLY A 96 -45.91 -21.99 -6.80
CA GLY A 96 -45.18 -21.62 -8.03
C GLY A 96 -44.59 -20.21 -8.03
N GLN A 97 -44.54 -19.54 -6.87
CA GLN A 97 -43.89 -18.23 -6.71
C GLN A 97 -42.79 -18.31 -5.64
N SER A 98 -41.64 -17.70 -5.93
CA SER A 98 -40.51 -17.61 -5.01
C SER A 98 -40.88 -16.93 -3.70
N VAL A 99 -40.38 -17.46 -2.58
CA VAL A 99 -40.55 -16.84 -1.25
C VAL A 99 -39.94 -15.43 -1.17
N LEU A 100 -39.00 -15.08 -2.05
CA LEU A 100 -38.41 -13.74 -2.15
C LEU A 100 -39.42 -12.68 -2.62
N LEU A 101 -40.46 -13.09 -3.37
CA LEU A 101 -41.54 -12.20 -3.78
C LEU A 101 -42.65 -12.17 -2.72
N LEU A 102 -42.94 -13.32 -2.11
CA LEU A 102 -44.10 -13.50 -1.24
C LEU A 102 -43.91 -12.94 0.18
N LYS A 103 -42.71 -13.09 0.77
CA LYS A 103 -42.46 -12.67 2.15
C LYS A 103 -42.38 -11.15 2.32
N PRO A 104 -41.60 -10.40 1.54
CA PRO A 104 -41.50 -8.94 1.72
C PRO A 104 -42.83 -8.21 1.50
N THR A 105 -43.74 -8.80 0.71
CA THR A 105 -45.07 -8.26 0.42
C THR A 105 -46.17 -8.73 1.39
N MET A 106 -45.81 -9.54 2.40
CA MET A 106 -46.75 -10.15 3.37
C MET A 106 -47.84 -11.05 2.76
N GLN A 107 -47.64 -11.55 1.54
CA GLN A 107 -48.50 -12.59 0.95
C GLN A 107 -48.28 -13.95 1.65
N VAL A 108 -47.09 -14.15 2.20
CA VAL A 108 -46.78 -15.19 3.20
C VAL A 108 -46.25 -14.51 4.45
N ALA A 109 -46.46 -15.14 5.61
CA ALA A 109 -45.96 -14.63 6.88
C ALA A 109 -44.46 -14.33 6.82
N HIS A 110 -44.11 -13.10 7.15
CA HIS A 110 -42.76 -12.60 7.34
C HIS A 110 -42.69 -11.96 8.71
N ASP A 111 -41.84 -12.50 9.59
CA ASP A 111 -41.80 -12.08 11.00
C ASP A 111 -41.36 -10.61 11.15
N GLY A 112 -40.57 -10.09 10.19
CA GLY A 112 -40.21 -8.68 10.10
C GLY A 112 -41.30 -7.76 9.54
N GLY A 113 -42.47 -8.30 9.22
CA GLY A 113 -43.59 -7.55 8.66
C GLY A 113 -43.46 -7.23 7.17
N LYS A 114 -44.30 -6.30 6.70
CA LYS A 114 -44.32 -5.87 5.29
C LYS A 114 -43.18 -4.89 5.02
N VAL A 115 -42.42 -5.12 3.96
CA VAL A 115 -41.31 -4.27 3.53
C VAL A 115 -41.74 -3.34 2.40
N PHE A 116 -42.42 -3.85 1.37
CA PHE A 116 -42.95 -3.07 0.23
C PHE A 116 -44.24 -3.69 -0.37
N ASP A 117 -44.91 -2.96 -1.24
CA ASP A 117 -46.15 -3.38 -1.93
C ASP A 117 -45.88 -4.19 -3.21
N VAL A 118 -46.88 -4.95 -3.69
CA VAL A 118 -46.79 -5.77 -4.92
C VAL A 118 -46.75 -4.95 -6.21
N ASP A 119 -47.21 -3.70 -6.17
CA ASP A 119 -47.19 -2.74 -7.27
C ASP A 119 -45.98 -1.79 -7.21
N SER A 120 -45.08 -2.00 -6.24
CA SER A 120 -43.88 -1.19 -6.07
C SER A 120 -42.80 -1.49 -7.11
N GLU A 121 -41.94 -0.51 -7.39
CA GLU A 121 -40.77 -0.71 -8.27
C GLU A 121 -39.82 -1.78 -7.73
N GLN A 122 -39.68 -1.87 -6.40
CA GLN A 122 -38.88 -2.90 -5.72
C GLN A 122 -39.38 -4.31 -6.03
N TYR A 123 -40.70 -4.51 -6.01
CA TYR A 123 -41.29 -5.79 -6.36
C TYR A 123 -41.04 -6.15 -7.83
N GLN A 124 -41.23 -5.20 -8.75
CA GLN A 124 -40.99 -5.43 -10.17
C GLN A 124 -39.52 -5.75 -10.47
N ALA A 125 -38.58 -5.08 -9.78
CA ALA A 125 -37.15 -5.38 -9.89
C ALA A 125 -36.83 -6.82 -9.45
N LEU A 126 -37.42 -7.29 -8.34
CA LEU A 126 -37.26 -8.68 -7.90
C LEU A 126 -37.90 -9.68 -8.87
N VAL A 127 -39.10 -9.39 -9.41
CA VAL A 127 -39.74 -10.25 -10.41
C VAL A 127 -38.82 -10.43 -11.61
N LYS A 128 -38.29 -9.34 -12.16
CA LYS A 128 -37.33 -9.38 -13.27
C LYS A 128 -36.03 -10.10 -12.90
N MET A 129 -35.58 -10.00 -11.65
CA MET A 129 -34.44 -10.79 -11.17
C MET A 129 -34.74 -12.30 -11.12
N MET A 130 -35.94 -12.70 -10.70
CA MET A 130 -36.34 -14.12 -10.72
C MET A 130 -36.42 -14.64 -12.16
N GLU A 131 -37.02 -13.87 -13.07
CA GLU A 131 -37.08 -14.20 -14.51
C GLU A 131 -35.69 -14.40 -15.12
N ARG A 132 -34.72 -13.59 -14.69
CA ARG A 132 -33.31 -13.69 -15.09
C ARG A 132 -32.61 -14.91 -14.50
N PHE A 133 -32.96 -15.36 -13.30
CA PHE A 133 -32.43 -16.62 -12.79
C PHE A 133 -32.86 -17.82 -13.63
N ASP A 134 -34.08 -17.79 -14.18
CA ASP A 134 -34.59 -18.80 -15.11
C ASP A 134 -34.05 -18.63 -16.53
N ASN A 135 -33.82 -17.38 -16.95
CA ASN A 135 -33.32 -17.01 -18.28
C ASN A 135 -32.10 -16.07 -18.15
N PRO A 136 -30.91 -16.63 -17.86
CA PRO A 136 -29.73 -15.82 -17.57
C PRO A 136 -29.34 -14.89 -18.71
N VAL A 137 -29.01 -13.64 -18.37
CA VAL A 137 -28.50 -12.65 -19.31
C VAL A 137 -27.01 -12.50 -19.09
N THR A 138 -26.23 -12.97 -20.06
CA THR A 138 -24.78 -12.74 -20.14
C THR A 138 -24.50 -11.77 -21.27
N CYS A 139 -23.91 -10.63 -20.93
CA CYS A 139 -23.34 -9.73 -21.92
C CYS A 139 -21.91 -10.20 -22.26
N GLY A 140 -21.35 -9.78 -23.39
CA GLY A 140 -19.90 -10.01 -23.61
C GLY A 140 -19.10 -9.27 -22.54
N ASP A 141 -18.03 -9.88 -22.04
CA ASP A 141 -17.14 -9.22 -21.07
C ASP A 141 -16.61 -7.92 -21.71
N ALA A 142 -17.10 -6.78 -21.24
CA ALA A 142 -16.34 -5.54 -21.33
C ALA A 142 -15.12 -5.76 -20.43
N GLY A 143 -14.03 -6.27 -21.00
CA GLY A 143 -12.83 -6.58 -20.24
C GLY A 143 -12.38 -5.35 -19.45
N THR A 144 -11.74 -5.55 -18.29
CA THR A 144 -11.18 -4.44 -17.50
C THR A 144 -10.25 -3.54 -18.33
N GLY A 145 -9.69 -4.07 -19.43
CA GLY A 145 -8.90 -3.31 -20.41
C GLY A 145 -9.63 -2.12 -21.04
N GLU A 146 -10.94 -2.22 -21.32
CA GLU A 146 -11.71 -1.10 -21.90
C GLU A 146 -11.77 0.10 -20.92
N HIS A 147 -11.74 -0.16 -19.61
CA HIS A 147 -11.73 0.90 -18.60
C HIS A 147 -10.44 1.73 -18.61
N PHE A 148 -9.32 1.14 -19.05
CA PHE A 148 -8.01 1.80 -19.09
C PHE A 148 -7.63 2.31 -20.49
N GLU A 149 -8.52 2.26 -21.50
CA GLU A 149 -8.19 2.73 -22.86
C GLU A 149 -7.83 4.21 -22.91
N ALA A 150 -8.43 5.03 -22.04
CA ALA A 150 -8.12 6.44 -21.91
C ALA A 150 -6.88 6.73 -21.04
N VAL A 151 -6.24 5.71 -20.47
CA VAL A 151 -5.10 5.86 -19.56
C VAL A 151 -3.81 5.56 -20.30
N THR A 152 -2.90 6.53 -20.32
CA THR A 152 -1.52 6.28 -20.75
C THR A 152 -0.77 5.58 -19.64
N LEU A 153 -0.19 4.42 -19.93
CA LEU A 153 0.62 3.65 -18.99
C LEU A 153 2.11 3.92 -19.19
N MET A 154 2.87 3.85 -18.10
CA MET A 154 4.32 3.82 -18.10
C MET A 154 4.85 2.65 -18.92
N ASP A 155 5.91 2.90 -19.68
CA ASP A 155 6.63 1.84 -20.37
C ASP A 155 7.41 0.94 -19.38
N PRO A 156 7.98 -0.20 -19.81
CA PRO A 156 8.73 -1.08 -18.93
C PRO A 156 9.92 -0.42 -18.20
N ASN A 157 10.65 0.49 -18.84
CA ASN A 157 11.79 1.18 -18.22
C ASN A 157 11.32 2.20 -17.16
N GLU A 158 10.27 2.97 -17.47
CA GLU A 158 9.63 3.89 -16.51
C GLU A 158 9.09 3.13 -15.31
N THR A 159 8.41 1.99 -15.55
CA THR A 159 7.88 1.12 -14.50
C THR A 159 8.99 0.59 -13.61
N PHE A 160 10.09 0.09 -14.18
CA PHE A 160 11.20 -0.44 -13.40
C PHE A 160 11.91 0.64 -12.61
N ARG A 161 12.10 1.84 -13.18
CA ARG A 161 12.69 2.97 -12.45
C ARG A 161 11.90 3.31 -11.19
N LYS A 162 10.58 3.45 -11.34
CA LYS A 162 9.69 3.73 -10.21
C LYS A 162 9.76 2.60 -9.17
N ALA A 163 9.71 1.34 -9.63
CA ALA A 163 9.79 0.18 -8.77
C ALA A 163 11.15 0.08 -8.04
N SER A 164 12.26 0.36 -8.71
CA SER A 164 13.60 0.30 -8.10
C SER A 164 13.80 1.37 -7.04
N ILE A 165 13.24 2.57 -7.22
CA ILE A 165 13.25 3.62 -6.21
C ILE A 165 12.36 3.22 -5.03
N ASN A 166 11.14 2.76 -5.28
CA ASN A 166 10.18 2.42 -4.23
C ASN A 166 10.60 1.18 -3.41
N LEU A 167 11.11 0.15 -4.07
CA LEU A 167 11.42 -1.14 -3.46
C LEU A 167 12.89 -1.29 -3.07
N ALA A 168 13.82 -0.77 -3.87
CA ALA A 168 15.25 -0.95 -3.64
C ALA A 168 15.99 0.34 -3.25
N GLY A 169 15.32 1.50 -3.24
CA GLY A 169 15.93 2.78 -2.87
C GLY A 169 17.07 3.23 -3.78
N ARG A 170 17.14 2.72 -5.02
CA ARG A 170 18.21 3.00 -5.98
C ARG A 170 17.68 3.25 -7.39
N LEU A 171 18.48 3.93 -8.20
CA LEU A 171 18.22 4.04 -9.64
C LEU A 171 18.53 2.71 -10.35
N PRO A 172 17.88 2.44 -11.51
CA PRO A 172 18.29 1.34 -12.38
C PRO A 172 19.74 1.47 -12.82
N THR A 173 20.44 0.35 -12.91
CA THR A 173 21.75 0.29 -13.54
C THR A 173 21.63 0.39 -15.06
N ALA A 174 22.69 0.83 -15.74
CA ALA A 174 22.71 0.90 -17.20
C ALA A 174 22.46 -0.47 -17.88
N LEU A 175 22.83 -1.57 -17.21
CA LEU A 175 22.58 -2.93 -17.71
C LEU A 175 21.10 -3.33 -17.57
N GLU A 176 20.49 -3.06 -16.42
CA GLU A 176 19.04 -3.29 -16.21
C GLU A 176 18.22 -2.50 -17.23
N ASP A 177 18.55 -1.22 -17.41
CA ASP A 177 17.88 -0.35 -18.40
C ASP A 177 17.99 -0.91 -19.83
N PHE A 178 19.18 -1.39 -20.20
CA PHE A 178 19.43 -2.00 -21.51
C PHE A 178 18.67 -3.33 -21.68
N ASN A 179 18.66 -4.18 -20.66
CA ASN A 179 17.95 -5.46 -20.70
C ASN A 179 16.45 -5.23 -20.89
N ILE A 180 15.86 -4.27 -20.17
CA ILE A 180 14.43 -3.97 -20.25
C ILE A 180 14.10 -3.32 -21.60
N ALA A 181 14.91 -2.37 -22.07
CA ALA A 181 14.68 -1.72 -23.36
C ALA A 181 14.71 -2.72 -24.54
N THR A 182 15.43 -3.83 -24.40
CA THR A 182 15.54 -4.88 -25.43
C THR A 182 14.57 -6.04 -25.25
N GLY A 183 14.24 -6.41 -24.01
CA GLY A 183 13.39 -7.56 -23.67
C GLY A 183 11.95 -7.23 -23.28
N GLY A 184 11.58 -5.96 -23.12
CA GLY A 184 10.23 -5.53 -22.79
C GLY A 184 9.69 -6.10 -21.47
N GLU A 185 8.42 -6.48 -21.44
CA GLU A 185 7.72 -6.98 -20.24
C GLU A 185 8.36 -8.23 -19.62
N GLU A 186 8.95 -9.11 -20.44
CA GLU A 186 9.61 -10.33 -19.93
C GLU A 186 10.89 -9.97 -19.16
N ALA A 187 11.69 -9.05 -19.70
CA ALA A 187 12.88 -8.54 -19.00
C ALA A 187 12.50 -7.73 -17.76
N LEU A 188 11.41 -6.96 -17.79
CA LEU A 188 10.88 -6.29 -16.60
C LEU A 188 10.59 -7.28 -15.48
N ASP A 189 9.88 -8.39 -15.76
CA ASP A 189 9.58 -9.41 -14.75
C ASP A 189 10.85 -10.00 -14.12
N GLN A 190 11.86 -10.27 -14.95
CA GLN A 190 13.15 -10.82 -14.52
C GLN A 190 13.98 -9.85 -13.68
N GLU A 191 14.00 -8.55 -14.02
CA GLU A 191 14.72 -7.56 -13.23
C GLU A 191 13.98 -7.22 -11.92
N LEU A 192 12.63 -7.21 -11.93
CA LEU A 192 11.84 -7.09 -10.70
C LEU A 192 12.12 -8.24 -9.72
N GLU A 193 12.25 -9.47 -10.23
CA GLU A 193 12.59 -10.62 -9.40
C GLU A 193 13.92 -10.42 -8.63
N LYS A 194 14.92 -9.80 -9.26
CA LYS A 194 16.22 -9.54 -8.63
C LYS A 194 16.11 -8.53 -7.49
N ILE A 195 15.41 -7.41 -7.71
CA ILE A 195 15.29 -6.37 -6.67
C ILE A 195 14.50 -6.85 -5.46
N LEU A 196 13.56 -7.78 -5.65
CA LEU A 196 12.78 -8.41 -4.57
C LEU A 196 13.61 -9.38 -3.70
N HIS A 197 14.91 -9.54 -4.00
CA HIS A 197 15.87 -10.27 -3.18
C HIS A 197 16.94 -9.37 -2.54
N GLU A 198 16.88 -8.05 -2.74
CA GLU A 198 17.85 -7.11 -2.19
C GLU A 198 17.54 -6.73 -0.74
N GLU A 199 18.59 -6.41 0.04
CA GLU A 199 18.46 -5.94 1.43
C GLU A 199 17.52 -4.74 1.58
N ALA A 200 17.56 -3.82 0.61
CA ALA A 200 16.71 -2.63 0.60
C ALA A 200 15.21 -2.97 0.47
N PHE A 201 14.86 -4.04 -0.25
CA PHE A 201 13.48 -4.51 -0.34
C PHE A 201 12.94 -4.99 1.00
N TYR A 202 13.74 -5.74 1.76
CA TYR A 202 13.33 -6.19 3.09
C TYR A 202 13.18 -5.00 4.06
N ALA A 203 14.06 -4.00 4.00
CA ALA A 203 13.89 -2.77 4.77
C ALA A 203 12.58 -2.04 4.38
N ARG A 204 12.27 -1.97 3.08
CA ARG A 204 11.01 -1.40 2.60
C ARG A 204 9.79 -2.18 3.09
N MET A 205 9.86 -3.50 3.11
CA MET A 205 8.80 -4.34 3.67
C MET A 205 8.57 -4.02 5.15
N GLU A 206 9.63 -3.91 5.96
CA GLU A 206 9.51 -3.59 7.38
C GLU A 206 8.81 -2.24 7.59
N GLU A 207 9.08 -1.23 6.75
CA GLU A 207 8.37 0.05 6.77
C GLU A 207 6.86 -0.11 6.50
N ILE A 208 6.50 -0.88 5.47
CA ILE A 208 5.09 -1.13 5.11
C ILE A 208 4.37 -1.90 6.22
N PHE A 209 5.00 -2.94 6.79
CA PHE A 209 4.42 -3.69 7.89
C PHE A 209 4.37 -2.88 9.19
N ASN A 210 5.30 -1.95 9.41
CA ASN A 210 5.23 -1.07 10.58
C ASN A 210 4.06 -0.09 10.48
N ASP A 211 3.69 0.37 9.28
CA ASP A 211 2.46 1.16 9.09
C ASP A 211 1.19 0.37 9.52
N MET A 212 1.26 -0.96 9.53
CA MET A 212 0.21 -1.84 10.05
C MET A 212 0.40 -2.10 11.55
N PHE A 213 1.51 -2.73 11.93
CA PHE A 213 1.69 -3.27 13.28
C PHE A 213 2.09 -2.21 14.30
N LEU A 214 2.69 -1.09 13.86
CA LEU A 214 3.02 0.07 14.68
C LEU A 214 3.87 -0.29 15.92
N THR A 215 4.74 -1.29 15.79
CA THR A 215 5.61 -1.77 16.89
C THR A 215 6.90 -0.98 17.01
N ASP A 216 7.27 -0.16 16.01
CA ASP A 216 8.36 0.82 16.14
C ASP A 216 8.12 1.85 17.25
N ARG A 217 6.89 1.91 17.81
CA ARG A 217 6.56 2.62 19.06
C ARG A 217 7.51 2.26 20.20
N TYR A 218 8.02 1.03 20.19
CA TYR A 218 8.85 0.48 21.25
C TYR A 218 10.36 0.59 20.97
N LEU A 219 10.77 1.30 19.92
CA LEU A 219 12.18 1.59 19.67
C LEU A 219 12.76 2.51 20.74
N GLY A 220 14.07 2.37 20.95
CA GLY A 220 14.86 3.18 21.86
C GLY A 220 14.67 2.83 23.34
N ARG A 221 15.72 3.08 24.12
CA ARG A 221 15.77 2.81 25.57
C ARG A 221 15.41 1.35 25.87
N THR A 222 14.47 1.13 26.77
CA THR A 222 14.00 -0.20 27.22
C THR A 222 12.52 -0.41 26.92
N ASN A 223 11.92 0.40 26.03
CA ASN A 223 10.47 0.46 25.83
C ASN A 223 9.83 -0.89 25.47
N ALA A 224 10.51 -1.76 24.72
CA ALA A 224 10.03 -3.12 24.42
C ALA A 224 10.27 -4.07 25.60
N LEU A 225 11.42 -3.96 26.25
CA LEU A 225 11.80 -4.77 27.42
C LEU A 225 10.89 -4.52 28.62
N ASP A 226 10.41 -3.28 28.79
CA ASP A 226 9.49 -2.86 29.85
C ASP A 226 8.09 -3.51 29.72
N LEU A 227 7.76 -4.10 28.56
CA LEU A 227 6.50 -4.83 28.35
C LEU A 227 6.56 -6.28 28.83
N LEU A 228 7.77 -6.83 29.04
CA LEU A 228 7.94 -8.23 29.43
C LEU A 228 7.85 -8.35 30.94
N ASP A 229 6.84 -9.09 31.40
CA ASP A 229 6.64 -9.40 32.81
C ASP A 229 7.77 -10.32 33.32
N GLY A 230 8.41 -9.96 34.44
CA GLY A 230 9.54 -10.69 34.99
C GLY A 230 9.20 -12.11 35.48
N ASP A 231 7.95 -12.39 35.84
CA ASP A 231 7.52 -13.73 36.24
C ASP A 231 7.42 -14.68 35.03
N TYR A 232 7.13 -14.14 33.85
CA TYR A 232 7.02 -14.90 32.59
C TYR A 232 8.33 -14.88 31.78
N TYR A 233 9.10 -13.80 31.87
CA TYR A 233 10.33 -13.57 31.12
C TYR A 233 11.50 -13.19 32.05
N PRO A 234 11.93 -14.09 32.94
CA PRO A 234 12.95 -13.79 33.96
C PRO A 234 14.32 -13.43 33.38
N ASN A 235 14.58 -13.76 32.11
CA ASN A 235 15.83 -13.45 31.44
C ASN A 235 15.77 -12.18 30.58
N ALA A 236 14.66 -11.43 30.56
CA ALA A 236 14.45 -10.32 29.63
C ALA A 236 15.63 -9.35 29.58
N ARG A 237 16.26 -9.09 30.74
CA ARG A 237 17.39 -8.15 30.92
C ARG A 237 18.71 -8.83 31.29
N TRP A 238 18.93 -10.07 30.84
CA TRP A 238 20.12 -10.87 31.16
C TRP A 238 21.49 -10.16 30.97
N PHE A 239 21.57 -9.08 30.19
CA PHE A 239 22.77 -8.30 29.88
C PHE A 239 23.03 -7.09 30.81
N VAL A 240 22.19 -6.90 31.84
CA VAL A 240 22.31 -5.86 32.88
C VAL A 240 22.46 -6.52 34.25
N GLU A 241 23.41 -6.03 35.05
CA GLU A 241 23.52 -6.38 36.47
C GLU A 241 22.74 -5.35 37.30
N ASP A 242 21.69 -5.79 37.99
CA ASP A 242 20.91 -4.97 38.92
C ASP A 242 20.32 -5.83 40.06
N GLU A 243 19.54 -5.22 40.96
CA GLU A 243 18.90 -5.94 42.08
C GLU A 243 17.97 -7.06 41.59
N ASP A 244 17.37 -6.89 40.40
CA ASP A 244 16.46 -7.85 39.78
C ASP A 244 17.21 -8.91 38.94
N ASN A 245 18.45 -8.63 38.52
CA ASN A 245 19.34 -9.50 37.74
C ASN A 245 20.75 -9.57 38.37
N PRO A 246 20.94 -10.28 39.50
CA PRO A 246 22.22 -10.32 40.22
C PRO A 246 23.28 -11.23 39.59
N GLY A 247 23.09 -11.67 38.34
CA GLY A 247 23.97 -12.62 37.66
C GLY A 247 25.32 -11.98 37.29
N ALA A 248 26.43 -12.61 37.67
CA ALA A 248 27.76 -12.09 37.35
C ALA A 248 28.05 -12.20 35.84
N LEU A 249 28.23 -11.06 35.18
CA LEU A 249 28.57 -10.92 33.76
C LEU A 249 30.08 -10.90 33.50
N ASP A 250 30.91 -11.04 34.54
CA ASP A 250 32.37 -11.03 34.46
C ASP A 250 32.96 -12.08 33.49
N GLY A 251 32.22 -13.17 33.24
CA GLY A 251 32.61 -14.24 32.31
C GLY A 251 32.13 -14.04 30.86
N GLU A 252 31.30 -13.04 30.60
CA GLU A 252 30.72 -12.79 29.28
C GLU A 252 31.66 -11.95 28.39
N ASN A 253 31.56 -12.17 27.07
CA ASN A 253 32.29 -11.37 26.11
C ASN A 253 31.78 -9.91 26.17
N GLN A 254 32.69 -8.96 26.42
CA GLN A 254 32.34 -7.55 26.62
C GLN A 254 31.76 -6.87 25.37
N GLU A 255 32.22 -7.27 24.18
CA GLU A 255 31.67 -6.79 22.92
C GLU A 255 30.25 -7.33 22.71
N PHE A 256 30.03 -8.61 23.01
CA PHE A 256 28.70 -9.22 22.95
C PHE A 256 27.73 -8.55 23.92
N LEU A 257 28.16 -8.23 25.15
CA LEU A 257 27.37 -7.47 26.12
C LEU A 257 27.06 -6.04 25.64
N ALA A 258 28.04 -5.37 25.02
CA ALA A 258 27.83 -4.03 24.47
C ALA A 258 26.77 -4.07 23.35
N ASN A 259 26.86 -5.06 22.45
CA ASN A 259 25.86 -5.26 21.41
C ASN A 259 24.49 -5.65 21.97
N ALA A 260 24.43 -6.50 23.00
CA ALA A 260 23.19 -6.85 23.67
C ALA A 260 22.50 -5.58 24.23
N ARG A 261 23.25 -4.70 24.89
CA ARG A 261 22.72 -3.43 25.41
C ARG A 261 22.25 -2.48 24.32
N LEU A 262 22.91 -2.52 23.15
CA LEU A 262 22.59 -1.64 22.03
C LEU A 262 21.38 -2.13 21.23
N TYR A 263 21.29 -3.43 20.94
CA TYR A 263 20.37 -3.97 19.94
C TYR A 263 19.16 -4.71 20.50
N THR A 264 19.20 -5.22 21.75
CA THR A 264 18.13 -6.12 22.23
C THR A 264 16.76 -5.46 22.19
N ASN A 265 16.61 -4.23 22.71
CA ASN A 265 15.32 -3.54 22.75
C ASN A 265 14.72 -3.38 21.34
N ASP A 266 15.50 -2.83 20.42
CA ASP A 266 15.02 -2.52 19.07
C ASP A 266 14.77 -3.80 18.26
N SER A 267 15.55 -4.85 18.52
CA SER A 267 15.32 -6.18 17.96
C SER A 267 14.00 -6.76 18.46
N MET A 268 13.71 -6.67 19.76
CA MET A 268 12.43 -7.13 20.32
C MET A 268 11.26 -6.33 19.75
N ALA A 269 11.35 -5.00 19.73
CA ALA A 269 10.33 -4.12 19.15
C ALA A 269 9.96 -4.49 17.71
N ARG A 270 10.93 -4.98 16.93
CA ARG A 270 10.77 -5.30 15.51
C ARG A 270 10.57 -6.78 15.20
N GLU A 271 10.45 -7.67 16.19
CA GLU A 271 10.36 -9.11 15.97
C GLU A 271 9.24 -9.51 14.98
N ASN A 272 8.11 -8.81 14.97
CA ASN A 272 7.00 -9.06 14.04
C ASN A 272 7.31 -8.62 12.61
N LEU A 273 8.02 -7.50 12.47
CA LEU A 273 8.49 -7.00 11.18
C LEU A 273 9.56 -7.95 10.62
N LYS A 274 10.42 -8.46 11.51
CA LYS A 274 11.45 -9.45 11.18
C LYS A 274 10.86 -10.82 10.86
N LEU A 275 9.73 -11.21 11.45
CA LEU A 275 9.02 -12.41 11.03
C LEU A 275 8.58 -12.26 9.57
N ALA A 276 7.98 -11.13 9.19
CA ALA A 276 7.56 -10.90 7.81
C ALA A 276 8.72 -11.00 6.81
N THR A 277 9.87 -10.36 7.10
CA THR A 277 11.04 -10.46 6.21
C THR A 277 11.72 -11.81 6.25
N TYR A 278 11.75 -12.48 7.41
CA TYR A 278 12.27 -13.84 7.55
C TYR A 278 11.51 -14.82 6.66
N LEU A 279 10.17 -14.73 6.61
CA LEU A 279 9.37 -15.62 5.78
C LEU A 279 9.73 -15.47 4.29
N VAL A 280 9.80 -14.23 3.80
CA VAL A 280 10.14 -13.98 2.39
C VAL A 280 11.59 -14.37 2.08
N ARG A 281 12.55 -14.03 2.95
CA ARG A 281 13.98 -14.40 2.78
C ARG A 281 14.21 -15.90 2.69
N ASN A 282 13.35 -16.71 3.30
CA ASN A 282 13.49 -18.16 3.40
C ASN A 282 12.46 -18.91 2.55
N ASP A 283 11.82 -18.23 1.57
CA ASP A 283 10.85 -18.81 0.65
C ASP A 283 9.70 -19.57 1.37
N ARG A 284 9.25 -19.01 2.50
CA ARG A 284 8.17 -19.58 3.31
C ARG A 284 6.81 -19.04 2.87
N PRO A 285 5.74 -19.86 2.92
CA PRO A 285 4.38 -19.36 2.72
C PRO A 285 4.06 -18.21 3.67
N PHE A 286 3.63 -17.07 3.13
CA PHE A 286 3.42 -15.88 3.94
C PHE A 286 2.25 -16.03 4.93
N THR A 287 1.39 -17.04 4.79
CA THR A 287 0.40 -17.44 5.81
C THR A 287 1.02 -17.72 7.17
N GLU A 288 2.31 -18.09 7.21
CA GLU A 288 3.06 -18.27 8.46
C GLU A 288 3.19 -17.00 9.29
N ILE A 289 2.91 -15.81 8.75
CA ILE A 289 2.79 -14.59 9.55
C ILE A 289 1.76 -14.75 10.68
N LEU A 290 0.78 -15.64 10.50
CA LEU A 290 -0.19 -16.07 11.51
C LEU A 290 0.06 -17.50 12.00
N THR A 291 0.40 -18.43 11.12
CA THR A 291 0.41 -19.86 11.48
C THR A 291 1.74 -20.37 12.03
N ALA A 292 2.81 -19.56 12.00
CA ALA A 292 4.10 -19.95 12.56
C ALA A 292 3.93 -20.36 14.03
N ASP A 293 4.39 -21.57 14.35
CA ASP A 293 4.43 -22.07 15.72
C ASP A 293 5.73 -21.65 16.44
N TYR A 294 6.37 -20.59 15.96
CA TYR A 294 7.62 -20.02 16.46
C TYR A 294 7.60 -18.49 16.35
N MET A 295 8.55 -17.86 17.01
CA MET A 295 8.94 -16.46 16.78
C MET A 295 10.32 -16.43 16.14
N VAL A 296 10.70 -15.31 15.54
CA VAL A 296 12.08 -15.11 15.09
C VAL A 296 12.87 -14.35 16.14
N MET A 297 14.09 -14.80 16.38
CA MET A 297 14.98 -14.26 17.40
C MET A 297 16.38 -14.11 16.84
N ASN A 298 17.09 -13.09 17.28
CA ASN A 298 18.51 -12.92 17.00
C ASN A 298 19.35 -13.37 18.21
N PRO A 299 20.69 -13.33 18.15
CA PRO A 299 21.55 -13.79 19.25
C PRO A 299 21.23 -13.18 20.61
N TYR A 300 20.71 -11.96 20.64
CA TYR A 300 20.44 -11.20 21.86
C TYR A 300 19.03 -11.46 22.39
N THR A 301 18.00 -11.43 21.53
CA THR A 301 16.61 -11.63 21.94
C THR A 301 16.30 -13.08 22.30
N ALA A 302 17.02 -14.05 21.72
CA ALA A 302 16.88 -15.46 22.08
C ALA A 302 17.14 -15.70 23.57
N ARG A 303 18.24 -15.12 24.10
CA ARG A 303 18.55 -15.18 25.53
C ARG A 303 17.51 -14.46 26.38
N SER A 304 17.03 -13.29 25.94
CA SER A 304 15.97 -12.54 26.64
C SER A 304 14.67 -13.35 26.78
N TYR A 305 14.33 -14.14 25.76
CA TYR A 305 13.19 -15.06 25.80
C TYR A 305 13.49 -16.41 26.46
N GLY A 306 14.73 -16.62 26.96
CA GLY A 306 15.14 -17.89 27.56
C GLY A 306 15.20 -19.06 26.58
N VAL A 307 15.45 -18.79 25.30
CA VAL A 307 15.55 -19.77 24.23
C VAL A 307 17.01 -19.96 23.82
N GLU A 308 17.47 -21.21 23.79
CA GLU A 308 18.79 -21.56 23.28
C GLU A 308 18.71 -21.83 21.78
N LEU A 309 19.43 -21.02 20.99
CA LEU A 309 19.55 -21.15 19.53
C LEU A 309 21.02 -21.11 19.11
N GLU A 310 21.34 -21.79 18.01
CA GLU A 310 22.66 -21.74 17.38
C GLU A 310 22.68 -20.66 16.29
N PHE A 311 23.72 -19.83 16.32
CA PHE A 311 23.95 -18.74 15.37
C PHE A 311 25.32 -18.91 14.71
N GLU A 312 25.40 -18.61 13.41
CA GLU A 312 26.66 -18.62 12.64
C GLU A 312 27.59 -17.51 13.12
N ASN A 313 27.04 -16.33 13.32
CA ASN A 313 27.72 -15.19 13.91
C ASN A 313 26.95 -14.69 15.13
N PRO A 314 27.34 -15.08 16.37
CA PRO A 314 26.67 -14.61 17.58
C PRO A 314 26.79 -13.10 17.79
N MET A 315 27.60 -12.38 17.01
CA MET A 315 27.72 -10.92 17.08
C MET A 315 26.79 -10.18 16.13
N ASP A 316 26.12 -10.88 15.20
CA ASP A 316 25.28 -10.24 14.18
C ASP A 316 23.84 -10.01 14.70
N PRO A 317 23.40 -8.75 14.93
CA PRO A 317 22.02 -8.46 15.31
C PRO A 317 21.00 -8.76 14.20
N ASN A 318 21.46 -8.98 12.97
CA ASN A 318 20.60 -9.27 11.81
C ASN A 318 20.54 -10.76 11.46
N GLU A 319 21.18 -11.64 12.24
CA GLU A 319 20.99 -13.09 12.08
C GLU A 319 19.72 -13.54 12.83
N TRP A 320 18.61 -13.73 12.10
CA TRP A 320 17.32 -14.14 12.66
C TRP A 320 17.08 -15.64 12.48
N ARG A 321 16.74 -16.34 13.56
CA ARG A 321 16.45 -17.77 13.60
C ARG A 321 15.07 -18.01 14.21
N ALA A 322 14.37 -19.04 13.74
CA ALA A 322 13.12 -19.49 14.35
C ALA A 322 13.38 -20.11 15.73
N GLY A 323 12.60 -19.73 16.73
CA GLY A 323 12.69 -20.22 18.11
C GLY A 323 11.33 -20.28 18.80
N GLN A 324 11.21 -21.18 19.77
CA GLN A 324 9.97 -21.41 20.52
C GLN A 324 10.21 -21.14 22.00
N ILE A 325 9.42 -20.22 22.57
CA ILE A 325 9.34 -20.03 24.01
C ILE A 325 8.64 -21.26 24.63
N PRO A 326 9.27 -21.99 25.57
CA PRO A 326 8.68 -23.17 26.18
C PRO A 326 7.33 -22.88 26.85
N GLY A 327 6.34 -23.75 26.64
CA GLY A 327 5.01 -23.61 27.23
C GLY A 327 4.08 -22.60 26.56
N VAL A 328 4.57 -21.85 25.57
CA VAL A 328 3.76 -20.87 24.82
C VAL A 328 3.22 -21.48 23.52
N PRO A 329 1.90 -21.50 23.28
CA PRO A 329 1.32 -21.97 22.04
C PRO A 329 1.37 -20.88 20.95
N HIS A 330 2.53 -20.74 20.31
CA HIS A 330 2.76 -19.74 19.26
C HIS A 330 1.78 -19.85 18.08
N ALA A 331 1.43 -18.68 17.55
CA ALA A 331 0.64 -18.43 16.34
C ALA A 331 1.05 -17.09 15.70
N GLY A 332 2.28 -17.05 15.18
CA GLY A 332 2.85 -15.91 14.47
C GLY A 332 2.73 -14.60 15.25
N VAL A 333 2.32 -13.53 14.57
CA VAL A 333 2.18 -12.20 15.20
C VAL A 333 1.07 -12.15 16.25
N LEU A 334 0.08 -13.07 16.23
CA LEU A 334 -1.03 -13.06 17.18
C LEU A 334 -0.62 -13.45 18.61
N THR A 335 0.59 -13.99 18.76
CA THR A 335 1.15 -14.44 20.04
C THR A 335 2.45 -13.71 20.39
N SER A 336 2.81 -12.68 19.62
CA SER A 336 3.94 -11.81 19.93
C SER A 336 3.59 -10.89 21.10
N PRO A 337 4.44 -10.80 22.13
CA PRO A 337 4.26 -9.83 23.21
C PRO A 337 4.16 -8.38 22.68
N MET A 338 4.94 -8.02 21.66
CA MET A 338 4.91 -6.67 21.09
C MET A 338 3.57 -6.36 20.40
N TRP A 339 3.02 -7.29 19.62
CA TRP A 339 1.75 -7.09 18.93
C TRP A 339 0.58 -7.05 19.93
N LEU A 340 0.58 -7.96 20.91
CA LEU A 340 -0.45 -8.05 21.95
C LEU A 340 -0.52 -6.83 22.86
N ASN A 341 0.63 -6.20 23.15
CA ASN A 341 0.71 -4.94 23.89
C ASN A 341 0.38 -3.73 23.01
N ARG A 342 0.69 -3.79 21.71
CA ARG A 342 0.36 -2.70 20.78
C ARG A 342 -1.13 -2.56 20.55
N PHE A 343 -1.85 -3.68 20.61
CA PHE A 343 -3.30 -3.75 20.53
C PHE A 343 -3.83 -4.33 21.85
N PRO A 344 -3.91 -3.54 22.91
CA PRO A 344 -4.18 -4.05 24.25
C PRO A 344 -5.63 -4.53 24.38
N THR A 345 -5.82 -5.41 25.36
CA THR A 345 -7.14 -5.82 25.87
C THR A 345 -7.38 -5.21 27.25
N THR A 346 -8.63 -5.18 27.70
CA THR A 346 -9.04 -4.75 29.04
C THR A 346 -10.19 -5.63 29.53
N PRO A 347 -10.57 -5.59 30.82
CA PRO A 347 -11.67 -6.40 31.34
C PRO A 347 -13.02 -6.06 30.72
N THR A 348 -13.16 -4.87 30.14
CA THR A 348 -14.38 -4.40 29.45
C THR A 348 -14.34 -4.66 27.95
N ASN A 349 -13.18 -4.52 27.31
CA ASN A 349 -13.02 -4.76 25.88
C ASN A 349 -12.95 -6.26 25.55
N ARG A 350 -12.38 -7.09 26.44
CA ARG A 350 -12.30 -8.55 26.34
C ARG A 350 -11.84 -9.03 24.96
N ASN A 351 -10.67 -8.55 24.52
CA ASN A 351 -10.00 -8.82 23.25
C ASN A 351 -10.69 -8.29 21.97
N ARG A 352 -11.79 -7.54 22.06
CA ARG A 352 -12.45 -6.98 20.87
C ARG A 352 -11.54 -6.04 20.06
N HIS A 353 -10.63 -5.31 20.71
CA HIS A 353 -9.66 -4.46 20.02
C HIS A 353 -8.69 -5.32 19.20
N ARG A 354 -8.06 -6.33 19.80
CA ARG A 354 -7.23 -7.31 19.09
C ARG A 354 -8.00 -7.94 17.93
N ALA A 355 -9.25 -8.33 18.17
CA ALA A 355 -10.09 -8.94 17.16
C ALA A 355 -10.38 -8.02 15.97
N ARG A 356 -10.70 -6.74 16.24
CA ARG A 356 -10.83 -5.71 15.20
C ARG A 356 -9.56 -5.62 14.35
N MET A 357 -8.38 -5.67 14.97
CA MET A 357 -7.12 -5.60 14.25
C MET A 357 -6.85 -6.83 13.40
N VAL A 358 -7.26 -8.03 13.84
CA VAL A 358 -7.20 -9.24 13.00
C VAL A 358 -8.06 -9.09 11.75
N TYR A 359 -9.30 -8.59 11.88
CA TYR A 359 -10.16 -8.34 10.73
C TYR A 359 -9.57 -7.31 9.76
N TRP A 360 -9.01 -6.23 10.31
CA TRP A 360 -8.43 -5.15 9.54
C TRP A 360 -7.13 -5.55 8.82
N PHE A 361 -6.23 -6.29 9.49
CA PHE A 361 -4.93 -6.65 8.92
C PHE A 361 -4.99 -7.89 8.03
N PHE A 362 -5.86 -8.86 8.33
CA PHE A 362 -5.78 -10.19 7.73
C PHE A 362 -7.07 -10.67 7.07
N LEU A 363 -8.16 -9.90 7.07
CA LEU A 363 -9.43 -10.33 6.47
C LEU A 363 -10.09 -9.25 5.61
N ALA A 364 -9.36 -8.20 5.20
CA ALA A 364 -9.87 -7.12 4.37
C ALA A 364 -11.26 -6.60 4.82
N THR A 365 -11.50 -6.55 6.14
CA THR A 365 -12.82 -6.25 6.72
C THR A 365 -12.71 -5.12 7.73
N ASP A 366 -13.43 -4.02 7.49
CA ASP A 366 -13.60 -2.97 8.50
C ASP A 366 -14.84 -3.26 9.36
N VAL A 367 -14.58 -3.80 10.56
CA VAL A 367 -15.63 -4.15 11.53
C VAL A 367 -16.49 -2.95 11.94
N ASN A 368 -15.93 -1.73 11.89
CA ASN A 368 -16.67 -0.51 12.25
C ASN A 368 -17.72 -0.14 11.19
N ARG A 369 -17.56 -0.62 9.95
CA ARG A 369 -18.48 -0.36 8.83
C ARG A 369 -19.55 -1.44 8.66
N LEU A 370 -19.51 -2.53 9.43
CA LEU A 370 -20.49 -3.62 9.34
C LEU A 370 -21.92 -3.17 9.67
N ALA A 371 -22.09 -2.08 10.42
CA ALA A 371 -23.40 -1.54 10.80
C ALA A 371 -23.34 -0.01 11.03
N ASP A 372 -22.91 0.74 10.01
CA ASP A 372 -22.85 2.21 10.09
C ASP A 372 -24.26 2.82 10.13
N ARG A 373 -24.80 3.00 11.35
CA ARG A 373 -26.08 3.67 11.59
C ARG A 373 -26.08 4.41 12.93
N PRO A 374 -26.83 5.52 13.03
CA PRO A 374 -27.06 6.18 14.31
C PRO A 374 -27.75 5.22 15.29
N LEU A 375 -27.15 5.03 16.46
CA LEU A 375 -27.78 4.30 17.56
C LEU A 375 -28.54 5.30 18.44
N ASP A 376 -29.83 5.03 18.68
CA ASP A 376 -30.61 5.76 19.68
C ASP A 376 -30.40 5.10 21.04
N PRO A 377 -29.66 5.74 21.98
CA PRO A 377 -29.35 5.16 23.28
C PRO A 377 -30.60 4.95 24.14
N THR A 378 -31.72 5.63 23.84
CA THR A 378 -32.97 5.45 24.58
C THR A 378 -33.66 4.11 24.29
N ASN A 379 -33.28 3.46 23.19
CA ASN A 379 -33.79 2.13 22.79
C ASN A 379 -32.93 0.96 23.29
N ILE A 380 -31.86 1.23 24.04
CA ILE A 380 -30.97 0.21 24.62
C ILE A 380 -31.43 -0.12 26.04
N VAL A 381 -32.51 -0.90 26.14
CA VAL A 381 -33.11 -1.30 27.42
C VAL A 381 -32.85 -2.77 27.79
N ASP A 382 -32.26 -3.53 26.86
CA ASP A 382 -32.00 -4.96 27.04
C ASP A 382 -30.91 -5.21 28.09
N PHE A 383 -31.12 -6.24 28.91
CA PHE A 383 -30.03 -6.79 29.72
C PHE A 383 -29.00 -7.43 28.77
N ASN A 384 -27.74 -7.00 28.85
CA ASN A 384 -26.66 -7.40 27.93
C ASN A 384 -26.99 -7.11 26.45
N PRO A 385 -26.97 -5.83 26.05
CA PRO A 385 -27.37 -5.43 24.70
C PRO A 385 -26.47 -6.03 23.62
N THR A 386 -25.19 -6.31 23.91
CA THR A 386 -24.24 -6.90 22.94
C THR A 386 -24.56 -8.35 22.57
N MET A 387 -25.45 -9.01 23.32
CA MET A 387 -25.94 -10.37 23.03
C MET A 387 -27.41 -10.42 22.62
N ASN A 388 -28.22 -9.44 23.05
CA ASN A 388 -29.68 -9.52 22.94
C ASN A 388 -30.29 -8.41 22.08
N ASN A 389 -29.62 -7.26 21.97
CA ASN A 389 -30.13 -6.15 21.18
C ASN A 389 -29.75 -6.34 19.71
N ALA A 390 -30.75 -6.39 18.83
CA ALA A 390 -30.55 -6.55 17.39
C ALA A 390 -29.66 -5.46 16.77
N ASN A 391 -29.51 -4.29 17.40
CA ASN A 391 -28.64 -3.23 16.91
C ASN A 391 -27.16 -3.45 17.25
N CYS A 392 -26.87 -4.11 18.37
CA CYS A 392 -25.50 -4.38 18.80
C CYS A 392 -25.01 -5.75 18.30
N ASN A 393 -25.90 -6.75 18.26
CA ASN A 393 -25.56 -8.11 17.84
C ASN A 393 -24.99 -8.23 16.42
N VAL A 394 -25.25 -7.23 15.55
CA VAL A 394 -24.77 -7.24 14.16
C VAL A 394 -23.25 -7.34 14.11
N CYS A 395 -22.56 -6.49 14.87
CA CYS A 395 -21.10 -6.52 14.95
C CYS A 395 -20.63 -7.55 15.99
N HIS A 396 -21.35 -7.70 17.11
CA HIS A 396 -20.91 -8.58 18.20
C HIS A 396 -20.85 -10.06 17.79
N LYS A 397 -21.77 -10.55 16.95
CA LYS A 397 -21.70 -11.91 16.40
C LYS A 397 -20.50 -12.16 15.50
N VAL A 398 -19.88 -11.11 14.97
CA VAL A 398 -18.68 -11.19 14.13
C VAL A 398 -17.41 -11.05 14.97
N ILE A 399 -17.37 -10.06 15.87
CA ILE A 399 -16.15 -9.71 16.62
C ILE A 399 -15.94 -10.55 17.89
N ASP A 400 -17.01 -10.90 18.62
CA ASP A 400 -16.90 -11.57 19.93
C ASP A 400 -16.34 -13.00 19.82
N PRO A 401 -16.72 -13.84 18.82
CA PRO A 401 -16.12 -15.16 18.67
C PRO A 401 -14.60 -15.11 18.46
N LEU A 402 -14.14 -14.20 17.60
CA LEU A 402 -12.70 -14.03 17.31
C LEU A 402 -11.95 -13.51 18.55
N ALA A 403 -12.56 -12.56 19.27
CA ALA A 403 -12.03 -12.08 20.55
C ALA A 403 -11.90 -13.21 21.59
N GLY A 404 -12.88 -14.12 21.62
CA GLY A 404 -12.86 -15.32 22.45
C GLY A 404 -11.74 -16.29 22.11
N ALA A 405 -11.34 -16.40 20.85
CA ALA A 405 -10.20 -17.24 20.47
C ALA A 405 -8.83 -16.69 20.93
N LEU A 406 -8.78 -15.43 21.39
CA LEU A 406 -7.60 -14.79 21.98
C LEU A 406 -7.63 -14.77 23.52
N GLN A 407 -8.55 -15.49 24.16
CA GLN A 407 -8.80 -15.42 25.60
C GLN A 407 -7.64 -15.84 26.52
N ASN A 408 -6.67 -16.62 26.01
CA ASN A 408 -5.55 -17.10 26.83
C ASN A 408 -4.43 -16.07 26.98
N TRP A 409 -4.64 -14.83 26.50
CA TRP A 409 -3.64 -13.77 26.51
C TRP A 409 -4.12 -12.61 27.37
N ASP A 410 -3.38 -12.29 28.43
CA ASP A 410 -3.76 -11.24 29.38
C ASP A 410 -3.54 -9.81 28.83
N GLU A 411 -3.70 -8.82 29.70
CA GLU A 411 -3.53 -7.39 29.38
C GLU A 411 -2.08 -7.03 29.02
N GLN A 412 -1.11 -7.75 29.58
CA GLN A 412 0.33 -7.60 29.32
C GLN A 412 0.81 -8.50 28.17
N GLY A 413 -0.08 -9.28 27.55
CA GLY A 413 0.26 -10.18 26.45
C GLY A 413 0.98 -11.45 26.89
N ASN A 414 0.87 -11.84 28.16
CA ASN A 414 1.37 -13.13 28.65
C ASN A 414 0.37 -14.24 28.34
N TYR A 415 0.87 -15.46 28.13
CA TYR A 415 0.03 -16.65 28.01
C TYR A 415 -0.47 -17.07 29.40
N ALA A 416 -1.72 -16.70 29.71
CA ALA A 416 -2.40 -16.95 30.97
C ALA A 416 -3.83 -17.46 30.71
N PRO A 417 -4.01 -18.76 30.41
CA PRO A 417 -5.34 -19.35 30.22
C PRO A 417 -6.26 -19.14 31.43
N MET A 418 -7.50 -18.73 31.17
CA MET A 418 -8.48 -18.44 32.21
C MET A 418 -8.98 -19.72 32.89
N GLU A 419 -8.94 -19.79 34.23
CA GLU A 419 -9.43 -20.95 35.00
C GLU A 419 -10.93 -21.21 34.78
N ASP A 420 -11.75 -20.16 34.79
CA ASP A 420 -13.21 -20.24 34.64
C ASP A 420 -13.68 -20.29 33.16
N GLY A 421 -12.74 -20.22 32.20
CA GLY A 421 -13.03 -20.19 30.77
C GLY A 421 -13.68 -18.88 30.29
N TRP A 422 -14.25 -18.93 29.08
CA TRP A 422 -14.82 -17.74 28.43
C TRP A 422 -16.04 -17.19 29.15
N PHE A 423 -16.20 -15.87 29.08
CA PHE A 423 -17.32 -15.15 29.68
C PHE A 423 -18.68 -15.64 29.14
N THR A 424 -19.56 -16.07 30.05
CA THR A 424 -20.90 -16.60 29.71
C THR A 424 -21.90 -15.54 29.24
N ASP A 425 -21.60 -14.27 29.48
CA ASP A 425 -22.32 -13.11 28.98
C ASP A 425 -21.77 -12.61 27.62
N MET A 426 -20.92 -13.40 26.95
CA MET A 426 -20.43 -13.13 25.59
C MET A 426 -20.73 -14.30 24.65
N ILE A 427 -20.70 -14.00 23.35
CA ILE A 427 -20.81 -15.01 22.31
C ILE A 427 -19.58 -15.92 22.37
N SER A 428 -19.79 -17.22 22.21
CA SER A 428 -18.76 -18.23 22.37
C SER A 428 -17.60 -18.06 21.38
N PRO A 429 -16.34 -18.29 21.81
CA PRO A 429 -15.16 -18.36 20.96
C PRO A 429 -15.36 -19.15 19.67
N GLY A 430 -14.82 -18.59 18.58
CA GLY A 430 -14.96 -19.15 17.25
C GLY A 430 -14.50 -18.18 16.15
N PHE A 431 -14.84 -18.51 14.92
CA PHE A 431 -14.56 -17.71 13.74
C PHE A 431 -15.69 -17.95 12.73
N GLU A 432 -16.40 -16.88 12.37
CA GLU A 432 -17.61 -16.95 11.53
C GLU A 432 -18.61 -17.98 12.08
N ASP A 433 -18.96 -19.01 11.30
CA ASP A 433 -19.87 -20.09 11.69
C ASP A 433 -19.18 -21.24 12.46
N ARG A 434 -17.84 -21.24 12.52
CA ARG A 434 -17.04 -22.28 13.17
C ARG A 434 -16.87 -21.96 14.64
N LYS A 435 -17.27 -22.88 15.50
CA LYS A 435 -17.07 -22.77 16.95
C LYS A 435 -15.74 -23.38 17.36
N LEU A 436 -15.07 -22.75 18.31
CA LEU A 436 -13.88 -23.33 18.95
C LEU A 436 -14.28 -24.60 19.69
N ASN A 437 -13.54 -25.69 19.51
CA ASN A 437 -13.73 -26.88 20.32
C ASN A 437 -13.00 -26.73 21.65
N TYR A 438 -13.74 -26.54 22.74
CA TYR A 438 -13.16 -26.35 24.07
C TYR A 438 -12.40 -27.57 24.60
N GLU A 439 -12.71 -28.77 24.11
CA GLU A 439 -12.04 -30.00 24.56
C GLU A 439 -10.64 -30.17 23.96
N THR A 440 -10.45 -29.73 22.71
CA THR A 440 -9.21 -29.97 21.95
C THR A 440 -8.38 -28.71 21.74
N ASP A 441 -9.04 -27.57 21.56
CA ASP A 441 -8.41 -26.38 20.99
C ASP A 441 -8.27 -25.25 22.02
N LEU A 442 -8.88 -25.35 23.20
CA LEU A 442 -8.93 -24.26 24.17
C LEU A 442 -7.54 -23.71 24.52
N GLN A 443 -6.58 -24.58 24.81
CA GLN A 443 -5.21 -24.17 25.16
C GLN A 443 -4.47 -23.53 23.96
N THR A 444 -4.82 -23.94 22.73
CA THR A 444 -4.18 -23.45 21.50
C THR A 444 -5.11 -22.56 20.68
N ALA A 445 -6.06 -21.87 21.32
CA ALA A 445 -7.14 -21.17 20.64
C ALA A 445 -6.66 -20.11 19.64
N ALA A 446 -5.57 -19.39 19.95
CA ALA A 446 -4.95 -18.44 19.04
C ALA A 446 -4.37 -19.12 17.78
N ARG A 447 -3.77 -20.30 17.93
CA ARG A 447 -3.29 -21.13 16.81
C ARG A 447 -4.44 -21.68 15.98
N TRP A 448 -5.52 -22.11 16.62
CA TRP A 448 -6.74 -22.51 15.91
C TRP A 448 -7.27 -21.35 15.06
N LEU A 449 -7.37 -20.15 15.65
CA LEU A 449 -7.82 -18.94 14.96
C LEU A 449 -6.90 -18.59 13.80
N ALA A 450 -5.58 -18.56 14.01
CA ALA A 450 -4.60 -18.28 12.97
C ALA A 450 -4.78 -19.18 11.75
N ASN A 451 -5.01 -20.48 11.97
CA ASN A 451 -5.31 -21.42 10.89
C ASN A 451 -6.65 -21.12 10.20
N GLN A 452 -7.68 -20.65 10.92
CA GLN A 452 -8.93 -20.26 10.27
C GLN A 452 -8.74 -19.04 9.36
N VAL A 453 -8.03 -18.03 9.86
CA VAL A 453 -7.78 -16.77 9.15
C VAL A 453 -6.87 -16.99 7.94
N ALA A 454 -5.78 -17.75 8.09
CA ALA A 454 -4.85 -18.04 6.99
C ALA A 454 -5.49 -18.83 5.83
N ASN A 455 -6.47 -19.68 6.13
CA ASN A 455 -7.23 -20.44 5.13
C ASN A 455 -8.44 -19.67 4.57
N ASP A 456 -8.70 -18.45 5.04
CA ASP A 456 -9.79 -17.62 4.51
C ASP A 456 -9.30 -16.88 3.25
N PRO A 457 -10.02 -16.91 2.12
CA PRO A 457 -9.64 -16.20 0.90
C PRO A 457 -9.41 -14.70 1.11
N ARG A 458 -10.06 -14.09 2.12
CA ARG A 458 -9.85 -12.68 2.48
C ARG A 458 -8.43 -12.40 2.97
N PHE A 459 -7.67 -13.40 3.44
CA PHE A 459 -6.27 -13.24 3.79
C PHE A 459 -5.44 -12.77 2.60
N ALA A 460 -5.57 -13.46 1.47
CA ALA A 460 -4.83 -13.13 0.25
C ALA A 460 -5.17 -11.71 -0.22
N LEU A 461 -6.47 -11.37 -0.25
CA LEU A 461 -6.93 -10.03 -0.61
C LEU A 461 -6.43 -8.94 0.36
N SER A 462 -6.43 -9.22 1.66
CA SER A 462 -5.92 -8.27 2.67
C SER A 462 -4.46 -7.95 2.44
N MET A 463 -3.63 -8.94 2.06
CA MET A 463 -2.23 -8.70 1.72
C MET A 463 -2.11 -7.82 0.47
N VAL A 464 -2.91 -8.05 -0.57
CA VAL A 464 -2.95 -7.17 -1.76
C VAL A 464 -3.31 -5.74 -1.37
N HIS A 465 -4.32 -5.53 -0.52
CA HIS A 465 -4.72 -4.21 -0.05
C HIS A 465 -3.60 -3.46 0.68
N HIS A 466 -2.92 -4.12 1.63
CA HIS A 466 -1.84 -3.48 2.39
C HIS A 466 -0.61 -3.21 1.52
N MET A 467 -0.26 -4.13 0.61
CA MET A 467 0.86 -3.91 -0.30
C MET A 467 0.54 -2.83 -1.34
N TYR A 468 -0.71 -2.74 -1.81
CA TYR A 468 -1.18 -1.65 -2.67
C TYR A 468 -1.01 -0.31 -1.96
N ARG A 469 -1.57 -0.15 -0.74
CA ARG A 469 -1.36 1.05 0.08
C ARG A 469 0.13 1.33 0.33
N GLY A 470 0.90 0.28 0.58
CA GLY A 470 2.35 0.35 0.77
C GLY A 470 3.10 0.85 -0.46
N LEU A 471 2.66 0.54 -1.68
CA LEU A 471 3.30 0.96 -2.92
C LEU A 471 2.81 2.34 -3.37
N THR A 472 1.50 2.53 -3.39
CA THR A 472 0.83 3.69 -4.01
C THR A 472 0.50 4.80 -3.02
N GLY A 473 0.43 4.50 -1.73
CA GLY A 473 -0.02 5.46 -0.71
C GLY A 473 -1.53 5.72 -0.72
N TYR A 474 -2.29 5.05 -1.59
CA TYR A 474 -3.75 5.17 -1.69
C TYR A 474 -4.45 4.04 -0.96
N GLU A 475 -5.65 4.34 -0.46
CA GLU A 475 -6.54 3.32 0.09
C GLU A 475 -7.18 2.51 -1.05
N PRO A 476 -7.39 1.20 -0.88
CA PRO A 476 -8.32 0.46 -1.73
C PRO A 476 -9.68 1.15 -1.76
N LEU A 477 -10.29 1.21 -2.93
CA LEU A 477 -11.63 1.77 -3.13
C LEU A 477 -12.63 1.03 -2.25
N VAL A 478 -13.56 1.78 -1.69
CA VAL A 478 -14.68 1.22 -0.94
C VAL A 478 -15.96 1.35 -1.74
N PHE A 479 -16.83 0.35 -1.63
CA PHE A 479 -18.12 0.36 -2.30
C PHE A 479 -18.90 1.65 -1.98
N PRO A 480 -19.35 2.41 -3.00
CA PRO A 480 -20.14 3.61 -2.78
C PRO A 480 -21.51 3.25 -2.20
N THR A 481 -21.97 3.99 -1.20
CA THR A 481 -23.24 3.70 -0.49
C THR A 481 -24.36 4.70 -0.80
N ASP A 482 -24.05 5.87 -1.36
CA ASP A 482 -25.04 6.88 -1.75
C ASP A 482 -25.52 6.65 -3.18
N SER A 483 -26.61 5.89 -3.33
CA SER A 483 -27.23 5.62 -4.63
C SER A 483 -27.92 6.83 -5.26
N SER A 484 -28.00 7.97 -4.56
CA SER A 484 -28.59 9.21 -5.09
C SER A 484 -27.56 10.12 -5.78
N ASP A 485 -26.27 9.83 -5.62
CA ASP A 485 -25.18 10.52 -6.29
C ASP A 485 -25.25 10.27 -7.81
N GLU A 486 -25.21 11.33 -8.62
CA GLU A 486 -25.20 11.23 -10.09
C GLU A 486 -24.01 10.39 -10.60
N LYS A 487 -22.91 10.34 -9.84
CA LYS A 487 -21.70 9.56 -10.14
C LYS A 487 -21.70 8.16 -9.54
N TYR A 488 -22.79 7.74 -8.89
CA TYR A 488 -22.87 6.45 -8.19
C TYR A 488 -22.46 5.28 -9.08
N LEU A 489 -23.03 5.19 -10.29
CA LEU A 489 -22.76 4.08 -11.21
C LEU A 489 -21.32 4.07 -11.73
N ALA A 490 -20.71 5.25 -11.93
CA ALA A 490 -19.31 5.35 -12.34
C ALA A 490 -18.37 4.86 -11.23
N ARG A 491 -18.60 5.30 -9.98
CA ARG A 491 -17.82 4.85 -8.81
C ARG A 491 -17.99 3.36 -8.52
N VAL A 492 -19.18 2.83 -8.74
CA VAL A 492 -19.46 1.39 -8.69
C VAL A 492 -18.57 0.65 -9.69
N LYS A 493 -18.54 1.11 -10.95
CA LYS A 493 -17.72 0.50 -12.00
C LYS A 493 -16.24 0.56 -11.66
N GLU A 494 -15.75 1.69 -11.15
CA GLU A 494 -14.35 1.86 -10.73
C GLU A 494 -13.98 0.88 -9.59
N PHE A 495 -14.84 0.76 -8.57
CA PHE A 495 -14.68 -0.20 -7.48
C PHE A 495 -14.63 -1.65 -7.99
N GLU A 496 -15.51 -2.03 -8.92
CA GLU A 496 -15.55 -3.37 -9.50
C GLU A 496 -14.29 -3.69 -10.28
N VAL A 497 -13.81 -2.76 -11.11
CA VAL A 497 -12.58 -2.95 -11.89
C VAL A 497 -11.38 -3.13 -10.95
N GLN A 498 -11.28 -2.32 -9.90
CA GLN A 498 -10.19 -2.46 -8.94
C GLN A 498 -10.27 -3.79 -8.18
N THR A 499 -11.48 -4.15 -7.73
CA THR A 499 -11.73 -5.41 -7.04
C THR A 499 -11.33 -6.60 -7.90
N ALA A 500 -11.71 -6.61 -9.18
CA ALA A 500 -11.34 -7.68 -10.11
C ALA A 500 -9.83 -7.80 -10.31
N VAL A 501 -9.12 -6.67 -10.41
CA VAL A 501 -7.65 -6.65 -10.47
C VAL A 501 -7.04 -7.21 -9.18
N PHE A 502 -7.51 -6.77 -8.01
CA PHE A 502 -6.99 -7.23 -6.72
C PHE A 502 -7.29 -8.70 -6.43
N GLU A 503 -8.47 -9.19 -6.78
CA GLU A 503 -8.83 -10.60 -6.67
C GLU A 503 -7.99 -11.47 -7.61
N SER A 504 -7.70 -11.00 -8.82
CA SER A 504 -6.76 -11.69 -9.72
C SER A 504 -5.35 -11.76 -9.13
N ILE A 505 -4.86 -10.71 -8.48
CA ILE A 505 -3.55 -10.72 -7.81
C ILE A 505 -3.58 -11.66 -6.60
N ALA A 506 -4.65 -11.62 -5.79
CA ALA A 506 -4.85 -12.50 -4.66
C ALA A 506 -4.87 -13.98 -5.07
N GLN A 507 -5.47 -14.31 -6.22
CA GLN A 507 -5.44 -15.66 -6.76
C GLN A 507 -4.03 -16.09 -7.15
N LYS A 508 -3.26 -15.24 -7.85
CA LYS A 508 -1.85 -15.53 -8.17
C LYS A 508 -0.99 -15.73 -6.92
N PHE A 509 -1.26 -14.96 -5.87
CA PHE A 509 -0.61 -15.12 -4.57
C PHE A 509 -0.91 -16.50 -3.96
N MET A 510 -2.17 -16.94 -3.95
CA MET A 510 -2.55 -18.30 -3.50
C MET A 510 -1.93 -19.39 -4.38
N ASP A 511 -1.95 -19.23 -5.71
CA ASP A 511 -1.40 -20.20 -6.67
C ASP A 511 0.13 -20.35 -6.54
N SER A 512 0.81 -19.31 -6.07
CA SER A 512 2.25 -19.30 -5.77
C SER A 512 2.61 -19.87 -4.39
N GLU A 513 1.68 -20.61 -3.75
CA GLU A 513 1.84 -21.11 -2.38
C GLU A 513 2.12 -19.99 -1.37
N TYR A 514 1.49 -18.82 -1.58
CA TYR A 514 1.61 -17.63 -0.75
C TYR A 514 3.02 -16.99 -0.72
N ASP A 515 3.71 -16.91 -1.87
CA ASP A 515 4.90 -16.06 -2.01
C ASP A 515 4.50 -14.57 -2.10
N LEU A 516 4.82 -13.79 -1.07
CA LEU A 516 4.47 -12.37 -1.00
C LEU A 516 5.12 -11.53 -2.11
N ARG A 517 6.27 -11.95 -2.65
CA ARG A 517 6.94 -11.25 -3.77
C ARG A 517 6.06 -11.20 -5.01
N VAL A 518 5.20 -12.21 -5.22
CA VAL A 518 4.22 -12.22 -6.32
C VAL A 518 3.24 -11.06 -6.19
N VAL A 519 2.78 -10.72 -4.99
CA VAL A 519 1.89 -9.57 -4.76
C VAL A 519 2.57 -8.27 -5.17
N PHE A 520 3.81 -8.04 -4.73
CA PHE A 520 4.58 -6.85 -5.11
C PHE A 520 4.79 -6.76 -6.63
N LYS A 521 5.23 -7.86 -7.25
CA LYS A 521 5.50 -7.91 -8.70
C LYS A 521 4.25 -7.64 -9.53
N GLU A 522 3.13 -8.26 -9.17
CA GLU A 522 1.88 -8.11 -9.93
C GLU A 522 1.22 -6.75 -9.68
N LEU A 523 1.36 -6.15 -8.49
CA LEU A 523 0.95 -4.77 -8.25
C LEU A 523 1.77 -3.78 -9.08
N VAL A 524 3.09 -3.92 -9.12
CA VAL A 524 3.98 -3.08 -9.96
C VAL A 524 3.62 -3.16 -11.44
N LYS A 525 3.22 -4.35 -11.91
CA LYS A 525 2.81 -4.58 -13.31
C LYS A 525 1.37 -4.17 -13.61
N SER A 526 0.57 -3.86 -12.59
CA SER A 526 -0.84 -3.48 -12.75
C SER A 526 -1.02 -2.10 -13.37
N GLN A 527 -2.20 -1.86 -13.95
CA GLN A 527 -2.56 -0.55 -14.51
C GLN A 527 -2.57 0.55 -13.44
N TYR A 528 -2.92 0.23 -12.18
CA TYR A 528 -2.93 1.20 -11.08
C TYR A 528 -1.52 1.68 -10.69
N PHE A 529 -0.50 0.82 -10.78
CA PHE A 529 0.86 1.28 -10.53
C PHE A 529 1.43 2.04 -11.74
N ARG A 530 1.01 1.63 -12.96
CA ARG A 530 1.58 2.09 -14.23
C ARG A 530 0.88 3.29 -14.84
N ALA A 531 -0.30 3.71 -14.39
CA ALA A 531 -0.99 4.86 -14.97
C ALA A 531 -0.12 6.13 -14.88
N LYS A 532 0.04 6.86 -15.99
CA LYS A 532 0.89 8.05 -16.04
C LYS A 532 0.08 9.30 -16.32
N ASP A 533 -0.87 9.19 -17.25
CA ASP A 533 -1.65 10.32 -17.73
C ASP A 533 -3.04 9.88 -18.19
N LEU A 534 -3.97 10.83 -18.24
CA LEU A 534 -5.30 10.66 -18.80
C LEU A 534 -5.37 11.33 -20.17
N ASN A 535 -5.64 10.54 -21.20
CA ASN A 535 -5.77 11.02 -22.57
C ASN A 535 -7.06 11.84 -22.79
N ASP A 536 -8.01 11.76 -21.84
CA ASP A 536 -9.23 12.56 -21.79
C ASP A 536 -9.44 13.11 -20.37
N GLU A 537 -9.14 14.40 -20.19
CA GLU A 537 -9.29 15.10 -18.90
C GLU A 537 -10.74 15.11 -18.39
N THR A 538 -11.74 14.90 -19.27
CA THR A 538 -13.15 14.84 -18.83
C THR A 538 -13.46 13.60 -18.00
N LEU A 539 -12.62 12.56 -18.10
CA LEU A 539 -12.70 11.33 -17.31
C LEU A 539 -11.97 11.43 -15.97
N ALA A 540 -11.21 12.51 -15.72
CA ALA A 540 -10.43 12.66 -14.49
C ALA A 540 -11.30 12.65 -13.22
N GLU A 541 -12.54 13.11 -13.31
CA GLU A 541 -13.49 13.06 -12.21
C GLU A 541 -14.22 11.71 -12.05
N GLU A 542 -14.08 10.80 -13.02
CA GLU A 542 -14.65 9.45 -13.03
C GLU A 542 -13.60 8.36 -12.72
N MET A 543 -12.30 8.67 -12.90
CA MET A 543 -11.15 7.81 -12.62
C MET A 543 -10.34 8.37 -11.44
N VAL A 544 -11.03 8.62 -10.33
CA VAL A 544 -10.62 9.55 -9.26
C VAL A 544 -9.31 9.12 -8.60
N GLU A 545 -8.96 7.83 -8.61
CA GLU A 545 -7.79 7.33 -7.88
C GLU A 545 -7.00 6.26 -8.64
N LEU A 546 -6.36 6.66 -9.74
CA LEU A 546 -5.49 5.76 -10.52
C LEU A 546 -4.21 5.29 -9.80
N GLY A 547 -4.01 5.56 -8.52
CA GLY A 547 -2.98 4.92 -7.68
C GLY A 547 -1.52 5.21 -8.08
N SER A 548 -1.29 6.09 -9.03
CA SER A 548 -0.07 6.04 -9.82
C SER A 548 0.93 7.17 -9.58
N MET A 549 0.63 8.11 -8.69
CA MET A 549 1.62 9.07 -8.18
C MET A 549 1.48 9.19 -6.68
N ARG A 550 2.54 8.82 -5.97
CA ARG A 550 2.63 8.88 -4.52
C ARG A 550 3.63 9.94 -4.10
N MET A 551 3.27 10.77 -3.12
CA MET A 551 4.26 11.54 -2.39
C MET A 551 5.16 10.60 -1.57
N LEU A 552 6.46 10.66 -1.82
CA LEU A 552 7.45 9.80 -1.17
C LEU A 552 7.43 9.99 0.34
N THR A 553 7.56 8.87 1.08
CA THR A 553 7.76 8.94 2.53
C THR A 553 9.15 9.52 2.84
N PRO A 554 9.39 10.00 4.07
CA PRO A 554 10.72 10.47 4.44
C PRO A 554 11.81 9.41 4.21
N GLU A 555 11.51 8.14 4.48
CA GLU A 555 12.43 7.02 4.27
C GLU A 555 12.77 6.80 2.78
N LEU A 556 11.77 6.89 1.91
CA LEU A 556 11.97 6.76 0.46
C LEU A 556 12.66 7.98 -0.15
N LEU A 557 12.31 9.18 0.31
CA LEU A 557 12.92 10.40 -0.18
C LEU A 557 14.39 10.48 0.21
N ASP A 558 14.75 10.12 1.45
CA ASP A 558 16.15 10.07 1.90
C ASP A 558 16.99 9.15 1.01
N ARG A 559 16.50 7.93 0.73
CA ARG A 559 17.16 7.00 -0.20
C ARG A 559 17.21 7.53 -1.63
N LYS A 560 16.16 8.17 -2.14
CA LYS A 560 16.16 8.78 -3.49
C LYS A 560 17.18 9.91 -3.59
N ILE A 561 17.31 10.76 -2.57
CA ILE A 561 18.33 11.80 -2.51
C ILE A 561 19.72 11.19 -2.61
N GLU A 562 20.02 10.15 -1.83
CA GLU A 562 21.31 9.47 -1.88
C GLU A 562 21.55 8.79 -3.24
N ALA A 563 20.55 8.10 -3.79
CA ALA A 563 20.67 7.42 -5.09
C ALA A 563 20.97 8.39 -6.23
N VAL A 564 20.30 9.55 -6.25
CA VAL A 564 20.43 10.56 -7.30
C VAL A 564 21.69 11.41 -7.09
N LEU A 565 21.97 11.86 -5.87
CA LEU A 565 23.01 12.86 -5.60
C LEU A 565 24.31 12.27 -5.04
N GLY A 566 24.29 11.01 -4.62
CA GLY A 566 25.44 10.31 -4.04
C GLY A 566 25.69 10.59 -2.55
N THR A 567 24.80 11.31 -1.88
CA THR A 567 24.85 11.56 -0.42
C THR A 567 23.48 11.99 0.11
N SER A 568 23.16 11.63 1.34
CA SER A 568 21.88 11.96 2.00
C SER A 568 21.84 13.40 2.54
N TRP A 569 20.62 13.88 2.82
CA TRP A 569 20.42 15.20 3.44
C TRP A 569 20.54 15.10 4.96
N VAL A 570 21.78 15.28 5.44
CA VAL A 570 22.16 15.12 6.85
C VAL A 570 22.58 16.45 7.47
N ASP A 571 22.55 16.48 8.80
CA ASP A 571 23.07 17.58 9.59
C ASP A 571 24.61 17.56 9.71
N ARG A 572 25.17 18.27 10.70
CA ARG A 572 26.63 18.34 10.90
C ARG A 572 27.21 17.11 11.57
N ASP A 573 26.42 16.38 12.33
CA ASP A 573 26.83 15.17 13.05
C ASP A 573 26.64 13.90 12.20
N GLY A 574 25.93 14.04 11.07
CA GLY A 574 25.71 12.99 10.08
C GLY A 574 24.32 12.37 10.16
N ASP A 575 23.44 12.93 11.00
CA ASP A 575 22.08 12.43 11.19
C ASP A 575 21.15 12.93 10.07
N SER A 576 20.31 12.04 9.52
CA SER A 576 19.39 12.42 8.45
C SER A 576 18.26 13.30 8.96
N TYR A 577 18.08 14.46 8.33
CA TYR A 577 16.97 15.36 8.63
C TYR A 577 15.60 14.70 8.39
N LEU A 578 15.50 13.76 7.45
CA LEU A 578 14.24 13.09 7.10
C LEU A 578 13.95 11.88 7.98
N LEU A 579 14.96 11.31 8.65
CA LEU A 579 14.80 10.10 9.47
C LEU A 579 14.81 10.38 10.97
N ASP A 580 15.25 11.57 11.41
CA ASP A 580 15.18 11.99 12.81
C ASP A 580 13.81 12.58 13.17
N SER A 581 13.21 12.03 14.23
CA SER A 581 11.95 12.51 14.83
C SER A 581 12.08 13.88 15.50
N ASN A 582 13.29 14.33 15.85
CA ASN A 582 13.53 15.67 16.36
C ASN A 582 13.66 16.73 15.26
N GLU A 583 13.79 16.29 14.00
CA GLU A 583 13.95 17.15 12.82
C GLU A 583 12.69 17.12 11.94
N TYR A 584 12.76 16.57 10.73
CA TYR A 584 11.69 16.66 9.73
C TYR A 584 10.90 15.38 9.51
N ARG A 585 11.25 14.25 10.13
CA ARG A 585 10.55 12.97 9.87
C ARG A 585 9.04 13.09 9.99
N LEU A 586 8.54 13.58 11.14
CA LEU A 586 7.09 13.72 11.37
C LEU A 586 6.48 14.85 10.53
N LEU A 587 7.21 15.97 10.35
CA LEU A 587 6.74 17.14 9.61
C LEU A 587 6.61 16.87 8.09
N TYR A 588 7.39 15.92 7.58
CA TYR A 588 7.37 15.49 6.19
C TYR A 588 6.47 14.26 5.93
N GLY A 589 5.71 13.80 6.94
CA GLY A 589 4.71 12.73 6.78
C GLY A 589 5.15 11.32 7.20
N GLY A 590 6.27 11.20 7.92
CA GLY A 590 6.64 9.98 8.64
C GLY A 590 5.77 9.75 9.88
N ILE A 591 5.96 8.60 10.52
CA ILE A 591 5.22 8.19 11.73
C ILE A 591 6.17 7.86 12.88
N ASP A 592 5.70 8.02 14.12
CA ASP A 592 6.38 7.53 15.33
C ASP A 592 5.76 6.23 15.86
N SER A 593 4.69 5.74 15.21
CA SER A 593 3.90 4.56 15.60
C SER A 593 3.22 4.66 16.98
N ASN A 594 3.32 5.82 17.63
CA ASN A 594 2.80 6.13 18.94
C ASN A 594 1.62 7.12 18.85
N ASP A 595 1.94 8.41 18.68
CA ASP A 595 0.96 9.49 18.62
C ASP A 595 0.58 9.78 17.16
N VAL A 596 1.53 9.64 16.24
CA VAL A 596 1.33 9.71 14.80
C VAL A 596 1.40 8.29 14.23
N THR A 597 0.23 7.74 13.90
CA THR A 597 0.07 6.34 13.45
C THR A 597 -0.32 6.21 11.98
N GLN A 598 -0.54 7.34 11.30
CA GLN A 598 -0.90 7.40 9.90
C GLN A 598 0.00 8.41 9.20
N ARG A 599 0.43 8.07 7.98
CA ARG A 599 1.24 8.96 7.15
C ARG A 599 0.39 10.10 6.62
N ILE A 600 0.98 11.29 6.56
CA ILE A 600 0.38 12.42 5.84
C ILE A 600 0.76 12.24 4.36
N THR A 601 -0.21 11.90 3.53
CA THR A 601 0.01 11.65 2.09
C THR A 601 -0.37 12.84 1.22
N SER A 602 -1.15 13.79 1.75
CA SER A 602 -1.47 15.04 1.05
C SER A 602 -0.39 16.10 1.26
N PRO A 603 0.07 16.78 0.20
CA PRO A 603 1.06 17.84 0.33
C PRO A 603 0.51 19.02 1.12
N ASN A 604 1.37 19.65 1.94
CA ASN A 604 1.05 20.85 2.69
C ASN A 604 2.21 21.87 2.67
N GLY A 605 1.95 23.08 3.17
CA GLY A 605 2.93 24.17 3.14
C GLY A 605 4.23 23.91 3.93
N ILE A 606 4.20 23.06 4.96
CA ILE A 606 5.39 22.67 5.71
C ILE A 606 6.26 21.76 4.84
N MET A 607 5.66 20.74 4.24
CA MET A 607 6.36 19.83 3.32
C MET A 607 6.99 20.57 2.14
N ALA A 608 6.28 21.53 1.55
CA ALA A 608 6.81 22.36 0.45
C ALA A 608 8.04 23.18 0.90
N ASN A 609 8.00 23.75 2.11
CA ASN A 609 9.16 24.49 2.66
C ASN A 609 10.34 23.57 2.97
N ILE A 610 10.09 22.36 3.48
CA ILE A 610 11.12 21.34 3.70
C ILE A 610 11.77 20.95 2.37
N GLN A 611 10.98 20.66 1.34
CA GLN A 611 11.48 20.36 0.00
C GLN A 611 12.32 21.51 -0.56
N MET A 612 11.87 22.76 -0.43
CA MET A 612 12.64 23.92 -0.90
C MET A 612 13.95 24.08 -0.14
N ARG A 613 13.96 23.86 1.18
CA ARG A 613 15.19 23.88 1.99
C ARG A 613 16.15 22.79 1.53
N MET A 614 15.67 21.56 1.44
CA MET A 614 16.42 20.39 0.95
C MET A 614 17.02 20.66 -0.43
N ALA A 615 16.22 21.13 -1.39
CA ALA A 615 16.67 21.42 -2.74
C ALA A 615 17.84 22.42 -2.77
N ASN A 616 17.76 23.49 -1.98
CA ASN A 616 18.82 24.50 -1.90
C ASN A 616 20.09 23.98 -1.20
N GLU A 617 19.95 23.33 -0.05
CA GLU A 617 21.09 22.81 0.72
C GLU A 617 21.81 21.68 -0.05
N MET A 618 21.05 20.78 -0.67
CA MET A 618 21.62 19.70 -1.46
C MET A 618 22.28 20.22 -2.74
N ALA A 619 21.66 21.16 -3.47
CA ALA A 619 22.30 21.77 -4.63
C ALA A 619 23.63 22.45 -4.28
N CYS A 620 23.69 23.15 -3.14
CA CYS A 620 24.90 23.76 -2.60
C CYS A 620 25.98 22.69 -2.31
N ARG A 621 25.59 21.57 -1.68
CA ARG A 621 26.51 20.50 -1.29
C ARG A 621 27.11 19.75 -2.47
N VAL A 622 26.31 19.46 -3.51
CA VAL A 622 26.68 18.48 -4.52
C VAL A 622 27.16 19.07 -5.84
N THR A 623 26.75 20.30 -6.19
CA THR A 623 27.04 20.84 -7.53
C THR A 623 28.54 21.03 -7.79
N ALA A 624 29.25 21.73 -6.88
CA ALA A 624 30.69 21.91 -7.02
C ALA A 624 31.43 20.57 -6.82
N SER A 625 30.96 19.75 -5.88
CA SER A 625 31.56 18.46 -5.54
C SER A 625 31.53 17.46 -6.71
N ASP A 626 30.47 17.45 -7.53
CA ASP A 626 30.41 16.57 -8.71
C ASP A 626 31.50 16.92 -9.73
N PHE A 627 31.87 18.20 -9.88
CA PHE A 627 32.96 18.61 -10.77
C PHE A 627 34.36 18.19 -10.31
N THR A 628 34.56 17.85 -9.03
CA THR A 628 35.85 17.34 -8.54
C THR A 628 36.06 15.87 -8.91
N ALA A 629 34.98 15.14 -9.22
CA ALA A 629 35.07 13.79 -9.72
C ALA A 629 35.53 13.75 -11.20
N PRO A 630 36.24 12.68 -11.61
CA PRO A 630 36.51 12.41 -13.02
C PRO A 630 35.21 12.33 -13.83
N GLU A 631 35.23 12.80 -15.08
CA GLU A 631 34.05 12.89 -15.97
C GLU A 631 33.20 11.61 -15.98
N GLN A 632 33.81 10.43 -16.06
CA GLN A 632 33.10 9.15 -16.11
C GLN A 632 32.45 8.72 -14.78
N ARG A 633 32.74 9.43 -13.68
CA ARG A 633 32.17 9.19 -12.35
C ARG A 633 31.20 10.30 -11.91
N ARG A 634 31.01 11.33 -12.73
CA ARG A 634 30.06 12.41 -12.47
C ARG A 634 28.64 11.91 -12.61
N ARG A 635 27.80 12.27 -11.63
CA ARG A 635 26.38 11.95 -11.61
C ARG A 635 25.57 13.03 -12.31
N LEU A 636 25.96 14.30 -12.14
CA LEU A 636 25.17 15.45 -12.58
C LEU A 636 25.73 16.09 -13.86
N PHE A 637 27.06 16.14 -14.01
CA PHE A 637 27.70 16.88 -15.11
C PHE A 637 28.61 16.02 -16.01
N PRO A 638 28.13 14.92 -16.61
CA PRO A 638 28.96 14.07 -17.47
C PRO A 638 29.29 14.69 -18.85
N PHE A 639 28.57 15.73 -19.30
CA PHE A 639 28.75 16.30 -20.65
C PHE A 639 29.36 17.70 -20.66
N VAL A 640 29.62 18.29 -19.49
CA VAL A 640 30.12 19.66 -19.34
C VAL A 640 31.20 19.76 -18.27
N ASP A 641 31.97 20.83 -18.33
CA ASP A 641 32.92 21.21 -17.29
C ASP A 641 32.68 22.64 -16.80
N ARG A 642 33.53 23.09 -15.88
CA ARG A 642 33.47 24.42 -15.24
C ARG A 642 33.74 25.58 -16.20
N THR A 643 34.17 25.30 -17.42
CA THR A 643 34.51 26.28 -18.47
C THR A 643 33.57 26.22 -19.67
N THR A 644 32.63 25.26 -19.68
CA THR A 644 31.66 25.11 -20.77
C THR A 644 30.64 26.25 -20.72
N SER A 645 30.84 27.24 -21.58
CA SER A 645 30.02 28.46 -21.67
C SER A 645 29.25 28.49 -23.01
N PRO A 646 27.98 28.95 -23.04
CA PRO A 646 27.23 29.13 -24.28
C PRO A 646 27.76 30.28 -25.15
N PHE A 647 28.79 30.98 -24.68
CA PHE A 647 29.51 32.02 -25.41
C PHE A 647 31.02 31.70 -25.46
N ASN A 648 31.65 32.01 -26.58
CA ASN A 648 33.10 31.96 -26.72
C ASN A 648 33.80 33.16 -26.04
N ASP A 649 35.13 33.18 -26.05
CA ASP A 649 35.95 34.23 -25.44
C ASP A 649 35.67 35.66 -25.95
N GLN A 650 35.00 35.78 -27.10
CA GLN A 650 34.61 37.06 -27.71
C GLN A 650 33.16 37.46 -27.38
N GLY A 651 32.44 36.66 -26.60
CA GLY A 651 31.05 36.88 -26.22
C GLY A 651 30.03 36.52 -27.30
N PHE A 652 30.43 35.81 -28.36
CA PHE A 652 29.50 35.31 -29.38
C PHE A 652 28.97 33.93 -29.01
N PRO A 653 27.72 33.58 -29.40
CA PRO A 653 27.16 32.26 -29.15
C PRO A 653 28.06 31.13 -29.66
N ASP A 654 28.29 30.14 -28.81
CA ASP A 654 28.98 28.89 -29.12
C ASP A 654 27.95 27.75 -29.19
N LEU A 655 27.61 27.35 -30.40
CA LEU A 655 26.55 26.36 -30.65
C LEU A 655 26.94 24.95 -30.20
N ASP A 656 28.23 24.63 -30.19
CA ASP A 656 28.71 23.30 -29.76
C ASP A 656 28.60 23.20 -28.23
N ASN A 657 29.02 24.24 -27.50
CA ASN A 657 28.84 24.30 -26.05
C ASN A 657 27.36 24.40 -25.64
N GLU A 658 26.53 25.17 -26.36
CA GLU A 658 25.09 25.18 -26.11
C GLU A 658 24.49 23.77 -26.23
N LEU A 659 24.88 23.00 -27.26
CA LEU A 659 24.42 21.63 -27.41
C LEU A 659 24.87 20.72 -26.25
N LEU A 660 26.11 20.86 -25.77
CA LEU A 660 26.60 20.10 -24.60
C LEU A 660 25.81 20.44 -23.33
N ILE A 661 25.56 21.73 -23.08
CA ILE A 661 24.75 22.19 -21.95
C ILE A 661 23.33 21.60 -22.03
N ARG A 662 22.69 21.64 -23.20
CA ARG A 662 21.36 21.05 -23.41
C ARG A 662 21.34 19.54 -23.21
N LYS A 663 22.38 18.82 -23.68
CA LYS A 663 22.52 17.38 -23.41
C LYS A 663 22.68 17.09 -21.92
N ASN A 664 23.44 17.91 -21.20
CA ASN A 664 23.59 17.75 -19.75
C ASN A 664 22.29 18.04 -19.00
N ILE A 665 21.51 19.02 -19.45
CA ILE A 665 20.18 19.29 -18.91
C ILE A 665 19.25 18.09 -19.13
N ALA A 666 19.19 17.54 -20.35
CA ALA A 666 18.41 16.34 -20.65
C ALA A 666 18.83 15.14 -19.78
N HIS A 667 20.14 14.97 -19.55
CA HIS A 667 20.67 13.98 -18.61
C HIS A 667 20.17 14.20 -17.19
N MET A 668 20.20 15.42 -16.66
CA MET A 668 19.73 15.70 -15.31
C MET A 668 18.21 15.53 -15.16
N HIS A 669 17.41 15.88 -16.18
CA HIS A 669 15.96 15.56 -16.17
C HIS A 669 15.73 14.06 -16.06
N HIS A 670 16.47 13.24 -16.80
CA HIS A 670 16.37 11.79 -16.69
C HIS A 670 16.90 11.25 -15.35
N HIS A 671 18.07 11.72 -14.93
CA HIS A 671 18.75 11.22 -13.73
C HIS A 671 18.01 11.61 -12.45
N ILE A 672 17.55 12.86 -12.34
CA ILE A 672 16.88 13.41 -11.14
C ILE A 672 15.37 13.13 -11.17
N LEU A 673 14.70 13.38 -12.30
CA LEU A 673 13.23 13.34 -12.40
C LEU A 673 12.69 12.09 -13.10
N GLY A 674 13.56 11.27 -13.71
CA GLY A 674 13.14 10.10 -14.47
C GLY A 674 12.63 10.39 -15.88
N GLU A 675 12.60 11.65 -16.30
CA GLU A 675 12.04 12.06 -17.58
C GLU A 675 13.08 11.98 -18.72
N ARG A 676 12.81 11.18 -19.75
CA ARG A 676 13.68 11.08 -20.94
C ARG A 676 13.28 12.16 -21.95
N LEU A 677 14.08 13.22 -22.04
CA LEU A 677 13.85 14.35 -22.95
C LEU A 677 14.93 14.44 -24.04
N ASP A 678 14.52 14.87 -25.24
CA ASP A 678 15.45 15.28 -26.29
C ASP A 678 16.09 16.64 -25.96
N ALA A 679 17.32 16.88 -26.44
CA ALA A 679 18.02 18.16 -26.21
C ALA A 679 17.29 19.39 -26.82
N SER A 680 16.37 19.15 -27.75
CA SER A 680 15.50 20.16 -28.37
C SER A 680 14.15 20.31 -27.69
N ASP A 681 13.86 19.56 -26.63
CA ASP A 681 12.59 19.62 -25.93
C ASP A 681 12.33 21.03 -25.34
N SER A 682 11.04 21.37 -25.24
CA SER A 682 10.61 22.63 -24.64
C SER A 682 10.97 22.74 -23.16
N GLU A 683 10.92 21.64 -22.39
CA GLU A 683 11.32 21.62 -20.98
C GLU A 683 12.83 21.77 -20.83
N VAL A 684 13.63 21.11 -21.67
CA VAL A 684 15.09 21.34 -21.74
C VAL A 684 15.39 22.80 -22.07
N THR A 685 14.61 23.41 -22.96
CA THR A 685 14.75 24.83 -23.30
C THR A 685 14.41 25.75 -22.12
N ARG A 686 13.39 25.43 -21.32
CA ARG A 686 13.05 26.18 -20.10
C ARG A 686 14.19 26.12 -19.09
N THR A 687 14.73 24.94 -18.83
CA THR A 687 15.87 24.76 -17.91
C THR A 687 17.14 25.43 -18.44
N TYR A 688 17.38 25.39 -19.75
CA TYR A 688 18.51 26.11 -20.37
C TYR A 688 18.39 27.62 -20.19
N ASN A 689 17.17 28.17 -20.33
CA ASN A 689 16.94 29.59 -20.08
C ASN A 689 17.18 29.98 -18.62
N LEU A 690 16.81 29.12 -17.66
CA LEU A 690 17.16 29.33 -16.25
C LEU A 690 18.68 29.40 -16.06
N PHE A 691 19.41 28.41 -16.56
CA PHE A 691 20.87 28.38 -16.52
C PHE A 691 21.49 29.66 -17.11
N LEU A 692 21.07 30.01 -18.34
CA LEU A 692 21.60 31.15 -19.08
C LEU A 692 21.32 32.48 -18.35
N GLN A 693 20.10 32.69 -17.87
CA GLN A 693 19.71 33.92 -17.17
C GLN A 693 20.45 34.06 -15.83
N THR A 694 20.54 32.98 -15.04
CA THR A 694 21.28 32.99 -13.78
C THR A 694 22.77 33.29 -14.00
N MET A 695 23.37 32.66 -15.02
CA MET A 695 24.77 32.90 -15.38
C MET A 695 25.00 34.37 -15.77
N GLN A 696 24.19 34.93 -16.68
CA GLN A 696 24.35 36.31 -17.15
C GLN A 696 24.11 37.34 -16.05
N GLU A 697 23.09 37.16 -15.21
CA GLU A 697 22.84 38.05 -14.06
C GLU A 697 24.00 38.01 -13.06
N GLY A 698 24.52 36.82 -12.78
CA GLY A 698 25.65 36.63 -11.88
C GLY A 698 26.95 37.22 -12.42
N GLN A 699 27.25 37.05 -13.71
CA GLN A 699 28.39 37.66 -14.39
C GLN A 699 28.33 39.19 -14.34
N LEU A 700 27.15 39.78 -14.56
CA LEU A 700 26.97 41.23 -14.43
C LEU A 700 27.29 41.69 -13.00
N LYS A 701 26.77 40.99 -11.99
CA LYS A 701 27.03 41.32 -10.58
C LYS A 701 28.50 41.13 -10.19
N LEU A 702 29.19 40.12 -10.71
CA LEU A 702 30.63 39.94 -10.52
C LEU A 702 31.41 41.11 -11.12
N ALA A 703 31.07 41.52 -12.34
CA ALA A 703 31.74 42.63 -13.03
C ALA A 703 31.54 43.99 -12.33
N THR A 704 30.46 44.14 -11.53
CA THR A 704 30.18 45.36 -10.76
C THR A 704 30.56 45.24 -9.27
N ASP A 705 31.32 44.22 -8.87
CA ASP A 705 31.66 43.91 -7.46
C ASP A 705 30.43 43.79 -6.53
N GLY A 706 29.27 43.44 -7.10
CA GLY A 706 28.01 43.26 -6.37
C GLY A 706 27.94 41.94 -5.60
N ILE A 707 28.77 40.96 -5.98
CA ILE A 707 28.92 39.64 -5.33
C ILE A 707 30.38 39.15 -5.46
N SER A 708 30.79 38.24 -4.59
CA SER A 708 32.15 37.64 -4.65
C SER A 708 32.24 36.50 -5.66
N SER A 709 33.42 36.32 -6.26
CA SER A 709 33.77 35.10 -7.01
C SER A 709 34.06 33.91 -6.10
N ASN A 710 34.29 34.12 -4.80
CA ASN A 710 34.43 33.04 -3.83
C ASN A 710 33.11 32.27 -3.70
N LEU A 711 33.20 30.95 -3.70
CA LEU A 711 32.07 30.07 -3.45
C LEU A 711 31.91 29.84 -1.95
N GLU A 712 30.72 30.12 -1.42
CA GLU A 712 30.30 29.62 -0.11
C GLU A 712 30.10 28.10 -0.17
N CYS A 713 29.41 27.63 -1.21
CA CYS A 713 29.21 26.23 -1.60
C CYS A 713 30.45 25.66 -2.33
N ARG A 714 31.62 25.77 -1.69
CA ARG A 714 32.91 25.30 -2.25
C ARG A 714 33.08 23.79 -2.10
N ALA A 715 33.82 23.17 -3.01
CA ALA A 715 34.23 21.78 -2.89
C ALA A 715 35.70 21.72 -2.42
N THR A 716 35.91 21.61 -1.11
CA THR A 716 37.24 21.43 -0.50
C THR A 716 37.43 20.05 0.13
N MET A 717 36.34 19.29 0.22
CA MET A 717 36.28 17.95 0.78
C MET A 717 35.45 17.07 -0.17
N THR A 718 35.68 15.75 -0.14
CA THR A 718 34.76 14.77 -0.71
C THR A 718 33.43 14.82 0.04
N LEU A 719 32.38 14.22 -0.54
CA LEU A 719 31.06 14.14 0.11
C LEU A 719 31.10 13.40 1.46
N ASP A 720 32.08 12.50 1.61
CA ASP A 720 32.36 11.73 2.84
C ASP A 720 33.25 12.48 3.85
N GLY A 721 33.56 13.76 3.59
CA GLY A 721 34.30 14.63 4.52
C GLY A 721 35.82 14.51 4.47
N VAL A 722 36.39 13.88 3.45
CA VAL A 722 37.86 13.78 3.27
C VAL A 722 38.38 15.01 2.55
N GLU A 723 39.42 15.67 3.07
CA GLU A 723 40.02 16.84 2.41
C GLU A 723 40.57 16.51 1.01
N LEU A 724 40.22 17.33 0.02
CA LEU A 724 40.69 17.20 -1.36
C LEU A 724 42.10 17.80 -1.52
N PRO A 725 42.96 17.25 -2.41
CA PRO A 725 44.19 17.91 -2.83
C PRO A 725 43.95 19.34 -3.33
N GLU A 726 44.86 20.27 -3.05
CA GLU A 726 44.67 21.71 -3.33
C GLU A 726 44.31 22.00 -4.80
N GLU A 727 44.89 21.23 -5.72
CA GLU A 727 44.64 21.28 -7.16
C GLU A 727 43.23 20.81 -7.60
N GLU A 728 42.57 19.98 -6.78
CA GLU A 728 41.21 19.49 -7.02
C GLU A 728 40.16 20.36 -6.32
N GLN A 729 40.58 21.25 -5.41
CA GLN A 729 39.66 22.10 -4.66
C GLN A 729 39.04 23.18 -5.55
N ILE A 730 37.73 23.35 -5.40
CA ILE A 730 36.96 24.38 -6.10
C ILE A 730 36.53 25.42 -5.08
N ARG A 731 37.22 26.58 -5.07
CA ARG A 731 36.98 27.68 -4.14
C ARG A 731 36.34 28.90 -4.77
N THR A 732 36.41 29.02 -6.09
CA THR A 732 35.94 30.19 -6.85
C THR A 732 35.13 29.78 -8.07
N ASP A 733 34.25 30.69 -8.49
CA ASP A 733 33.40 30.59 -9.68
C ASP A 733 33.42 31.93 -10.42
N GLU A 734 34.47 32.12 -11.21
CA GLU A 734 34.79 33.38 -11.89
C GLU A 734 33.83 33.70 -13.05
N GLN A 735 33.25 32.67 -13.66
CA GLN A 735 32.31 32.81 -14.79
C GLN A 735 30.85 32.63 -14.39
N TYR A 736 30.55 32.44 -13.10
CA TYR A 736 29.21 32.15 -12.58
C TYR A 736 28.57 30.86 -13.12
N ILE A 737 29.38 29.94 -13.67
CA ILE A 737 28.90 28.69 -14.29
C ILE A 737 28.44 27.71 -13.22
N ILE A 738 29.21 27.57 -12.13
CA ILE A 738 28.88 26.63 -11.06
C ILE A 738 27.59 27.06 -10.36
N ARG A 739 27.44 28.35 -10.06
CA ARG A 739 26.20 28.88 -9.44
C ARG A 739 24.99 28.83 -10.37
N ALA A 740 25.18 28.96 -11.69
CA ALA A 740 24.12 28.71 -12.66
C ALA A 740 23.67 27.24 -12.66
N TRP A 741 24.60 26.29 -12.59
CA TRP A 741 24.26 24.88 -12.41
C TRP A 741 23.60 24.60 -11.06
N MET A 742 24.02 25.26 -9.97
CA MET A 742 23.36 25.14 -8.66
C MET A 742 21.89 25.55 -8.76
N ALA A 743 21.56 26.63 -9.49
CA ALA A 743 20.17 27.03 -9.70
C ALA A 743 19.37 25.98 -10.48
N VAL A 744 19.97 25.33 -11.47
CA VAL A 744 19.33 24.21 -12.20
C VAL A 744 19.09 23.01 -11.28
N VAL A 745 20.08 22.61 -10.47
CA VAL A 745 19.92 21.49 -9.53
C VAL A 745 18.83 21.81 -8.49
N THR A 746 18.82 23.03 -7.93
CA THR A 746 17.74 23.48 -7.04
C THR A 746 16.39 23.41 -7.73
N TYR A 747 16.28 23.88 -8.98
CA TYR A 747 15.04 23.86 -9.75
C TYR A 747 14.51 22.44 -9.94
N LEU A 748 15.37 21.48 -10.31
CA LEU A 748 14.96 20.09 -10.50
C LEU A 748 14.59 19.42 -9.17
N LEU A 749 15.35 19.63 -8.09
CA LEU A 749 15.02 19.06 -6.77
C LEU A 749 13.75 19.67 -6.14
N ALA A 750 13.42 20.91 -6.51
CA ALA A 750 12.19 21.59 -6.10
C ALA A 750 10.96 21.19 -6.95
N ASP A 751 11.15 20.49 -8.06
CA ASP A 751 10.05 20.00 -8.89
C ASP A 751 9.26 18.93 -8.13
N TYR A 752 7.92 18.93 -8.27
CA TYR A 752 7.08 17.94 -7.60
C TYR A 752 7.45 16.51 -8.03
N ARG A 753 7.89 16.30 -9.28
CA ARG A 753 8.32 14.99 -9.79
C ARG A 753 9.53 14.41 -9.05
N PHE A 754 10.29 15.23 -8.32
CA PHE A 754 11.37 14.72 -7.48
C PHE A 754 10.83 14.06 -6.20
N VAL A 755 9.76 14.59 -5.61
CA VAL A 755 9.19 14.10 -4.35
C VAL A 755 7.97 13.18 -4.55
N TYR A 756 7.60 12.92 -5.80
CA TYR A 756 6.57 11.96 -6.18
C TYR A 756 7.16 10.81 -7.00
N GLU A 757 6.54 9.63 -6.90
CA GLU A 757 6.79 8.45 -7.74
C GLU A 757 5.50 7.77 -8.16
#